data_AF-A0A6C2TXA2-F1
#
_entry.id   AF-A0A6C2TXA2-F1
#
_cell.length_a   1.000
_cell.length_b   1.000
_cell.length_c   1.000
_cell.angle_alpha   90.00
_cell.angle_beta   90.00
_cell.angle_gamma   90.00
#
_symmetry.space_group_name_H-M   'P 1'
#
loop_
_entity.id
_entity.type
_entity.pdbx_description
1 polymer ?
#
loop_
_entity_poly.entity_id
_entity_poly.type
_entity_poly.pdbx_seq_one_letter_code
_entity_poly.pdbx_strand_id
1 'polypeptide(L)'
;MKKIAFGWMACMLMAVGAGASNQIGTFWFVQKAGAGSPEEVADDLLMNNGHVITNLNQTGLSCSRVSDGDDLVYSITWTGDDFNGDATNDTFSFDLRVEGFSGSTYSYSTNAGESSMTLLGSSTDVTAINNTWGVGGDFDVDAGESLRFTVENFSVSVPGFMAEFNGAISMVAMESNGGRDHALIRGEGTNLNASIFSAPTASYAFSGMDPFVVTGAGSFYLGSREWAVSKVGFKFTVSNPSNSVVWDVSDYSEDPTGPQYIDPYPAQTNFASYPEFSWDTVPRWLALRSTTALEEYKVESVADHYQIVMLEKANKQGFTYIEDGIVNVSTRLKALNPNIRTLFYRNTVVHYGGYESDAGYDSDAWSQYTIGDDGTTNYTLIRNIYRMYNASIPELREWWLDAALSIFDDPDGMANVDGIFLDKVGGGGAPLIDGEGNFASDYVEMLYTLRQQMPANKLLTGNTLRNENKNGDREMMSIMQGSYLERWRLPDASSNPAQTVADATCVTIQLMREALSLGKIIMLQSGPIGFTEVENDDGELFTDQEAFAAAVDVALAIFLIAAEENAYFSYQNTVNALDDDWKWDSSFIEELNRPLGKPLGDPVKDGYVYTRSYEHVDVWVNVETLEAVLDWDPERGLSKMIGSDNFDGVNEYESRTINGGINGDNNLWNIVSRATVATDEVIDTSVEAGGVVALNAGDTLGFLGTNKTDNVFGMYRSGASRTLVYTFDVSGYYDLKLEMDWACSGDIADKNTSVSYSIDGGATQTVFDVGTSGVNWNETLDNGTVLDRNRRANVLTNAVSANHLTDEFQTYATSIDGAGSLLTVTIVMDSTVGGFGGFGLDNLKLYGAALDPIDFELWIANYDLSGTNATESANPDGDRYTNYEEYIAGLNPEIADEFALTGFLTGETNSMDWNAVSGRVYNVYWSSNLVHGFTLIGSNLVEGSFVDTTTDRDVQAFYKITVEREL
;
A
#
# COMPACT_ATOMS: atom_id res chain seq x y z
N MET A 1 -13.10 32.47 -44.30
CA MET A 1 -13.11 31.53 -45.45
C MET A 1 -12.86 30.15 -44.88
N LYS A 2 -13.74 29.18 -45.19
CA LYS A 2 -13.75 27.76 -44.78
C LYS A 2 -13.85 27.45 -43.27
N LYS A 3 -15.09 27.44 -42.78
CA LYS A 3 -15.53 26.62 -41.64
C LYS A 3 -15.38 25.14 -42.02
N ILE A 4 -14.64 24.37 -41.22
CA ILE A 4 -14.61 22.91 -41.31
C ILE A 4 -15.40 22.39 -40.10
N ALA A 5 -16.47 21.67 -40.39
CA ALA A 5 -17.30 20.99 -39.41
C ALA A 5 -16.54 19.80 -38.86
N PHE A 6 -16.39 19.71 -37.53
CA PHE A 6 -15.96 18.48 -36.87
C PHE A 6 -17.18 17.63 -36.55
N GLY A 7 -17.12 16.39 -37.01
CA GLY A 7 -18.14 15.38 -36.82
C GLY A 7 -18.24 15.00 -35.35
N TRP A 8 -19.47 14.95 -34.88
CA TRP A 8 -19.85 14.47 -33.56
C TRP A 8 -19.45 13.01 -33.42
N MET A 9 -18.50 12.73 -32.54
CA MET A 9 -18.35 11.41 -31.96
C MET A 9 -19.36 11.37 -30.81
N ALA A 10 -20.51 10.77 -31.09
CA ALA A 10 -21.53 10.53 -30.07
C ALA A 10 -20.91 9.65 -28.98
N CYS A 11 -20.58 10.25 -27.84
CA CYS A 11 -20.51 9.51 -26.59
C CYS A 11 -21.91 8.94 -26.38
N MET A 12 -22.04 7.65 -26.65
CA MET A 12 -23.16 6.86 -26.16
C MET A 12 -23.16 7.07 -24.64
N LEU A 13 -24.13 7.85 -24.14
CA LEU A 13 -24.65 7.70 -22.79
C LEU A 13 -25.14 6.25 -22.70
N MET A 14 -24.23 5.32 -22.38
CA MET A 14 -24.65 4.13 -21.69
C MET A 14 -25.01 4.64 -20.29
N ALA A 15 -26.30 4.79 -20.05
CA ALA A 15 -26.81 4.66 -18.69
C ALA A 15 -26.32 3.28 -18.23
N VAL A 16 -25.19 3.28 -17.54
CA VAL A 16 -24.78 2.14 -16.73
C VAL A 16 -25.89 2.09 -15.68
N GLY A 17 -26.86 1.20 -15.89
CA GLY A 17 -27.77 0.85 -14.81
C GLY A 17 -26.88 0.46 -13.63
N ALA A 18 -27.18 1.00 -12.45
CA ALA A 18 -26.59 0.57 -11.20
C ALA A 18 -26.48 -0.96 -11.25
N GLY A 19 -25.24 -1.44 -11.37
CA GLY A 19 -24.97 -2.87 -11.39
C GLY A 19 -25.47 -3.41 -10.06
N ALA A 20 -26.22 -4.52 -10.10
CA ALA A 20 -26.63 -5.23 -8.90
C ALA A 20 -25.40 -5.50 -8.04
N SER A 21 -25.30 -4.80 -6.92
CA SER A 21 -24.26 -4.97 -5.93
C SER A 21 -24.80 -5.84 -4.80
N ASN A 22 -24.04 -6.85 -4.40
CA ASN A 22 -24.30 -7.66 -3.20
C ASN A 22 -23.99 -6.83 -1.93
N GLN A 23 -24.38 -5.56 -1.89
CA GLN A 23 -23.76 -4.55 -1.03
C GLN A 23 -24.20 -4.62 0.43
N ILE A 24 -23.22 -4.38 1.29
CA ILE A 24 -23.46 -3.84 2.62
C ILE A 24 -23.83 -2.36 2.43
N GLY A 25 -24.99 -1.94 2.91
CA GLY A 25 -25.39 -0.54 2.92
C GLY A 25 -25.15 0.07 4.29
N THR A 26 -24.26 1.05 4.40
CA THR A 26 -24.09 1.82 5.63
C THR A 26 -24.98 3.06 5.60
N PHE A 27 -25.72 3.27 6.69
CA PHE A 27 -26.62 4.40 6.86
C PHE A 27 -26.19 5.28 8.01
N TRP A 28 -26.27 6.58 7.78
CA TRP A 28 -25.98 7.63 8.72
C TRP A 28 -27.23 8.49 8.86
N PHE A 29 -27.75 8.61 10.07
CA PHE A 29 -28.89 9.47 10.38
C PHE A 29 -28.45 10.62 11.28
N VAL A 30 -28.91 11.84 11.00
CA VAL A 30 -28.73 12.98 11.88
C VAL A 30 -30.10 13.54 12.22
N GLN A 31 -30.47 13.44 13.49
CA GLN A 31 -31.80 13.76 13.97
C GLN A 31 -31.79 14.95 14.91
N LYS A 32 -32.87 15.73 14.87
CA LYS A 32 -33.20 16.80 15.81
C LYS A 32 -34.53 16.54 16.52
N ALA A 33 -34.78 17.28 17.59
CA ALA A 33 -35.95 17.07 18.44
C ALA A 33 -37.30 17.29 17.73
N GLY A 34 -37.31 18.15 16.71
CA GLY A 34 -38.48 18.55 15.90
C GLY A 34 -38.96 17.50 14.89
N ALA A 35 -38.14 16.48 14.58
CA ALA A 35 -38.53 15.41 13.65
C ALA A 35 -39.81 14.69 14.13
N GLY A 36 -40.70 14.36 13.20
CA GLY A 36 -41.99 13.72 13.44
C GLY A 36 -43.00 14.58 14.20
N SER A 37 -42.71 15.87 14.43
CA SER A 37 -43.58 16.80 15.16
C SER A 37 -44.46 17.63 14.23
N PRO A 38 -45.50 18.32 14.75
CA PRO A 38 -46.29 19.27 13.95
C PRO A 38 -45.50 20.49 13.43
N GLU A 39 -44.33 20.77 14.00
CA GLU A 39 -43.45 21.88 13.64
C GLU A 39 -42.21 21.40 12.85
N GLU A 40 -42.21 20.13 12.43
CA GLU A 40 -41.13 19.52 11.65
C GLU A 40 -40.77 20.38 10.42
N VAL A 41 -39.46 20.55 10.22
CA VAL A 41 -38.90 21.03 8.96
C VAL A 41 -38.05 19.95 8.31
N ALA A 42 -37.80 20.10 7.01
CA ALA A 42 -37.11 19.10 6.20
C ALA A 42 -35.79 18.59 6.83
N ASP A 43 -34.98 19.51 7.36
CA ASP A 43 -33.65 19.22 7.91
C ASP A 43 -33.67 18.78 9.38
N ASP A 44 -34.82 18.42 9.94
CA ASP A 44 -34.91 17.84 11.29
C ASP A 44 -34.53 16.36 11.32
N LEU A 45 -34.57 15.69 10.17
CA LEU A 45 -33.99 14.37 9.97
C LEU A 45 -33.26 14.36 8.63
N LEU A 46 -31.97 14.09 8.69
CA LEU A 46 -31.13 13.85 7.53
C LEU A 46 -30.74 12.37 7.52
N MET A 47 -30.65 11.82 6.32
CA MET A 47 -30.18 10.47 6.08
C MET A 47 -29.12 10.50 4.99
N ASN A 48 -28.08 9.71 5.17
CA ASN A 48 -27.01 9.47 4.22
C ASN A 48 -26.81 7.94 4.14
N ASN A 49 -26.92 7.37 2.96
CA ASN A 49 -26.76 5.92 2.72
C ASN A 49 -25.49 5.59 1.91
N GLY A 50 -24.53 6.51 1.84
CA GLY A 50 -23.35 6.37 1.01
C GLY A 50 -23.51 6.77 -0.45
N HIS A 51 -24.73 6.82 -0.96
CA HIS A 51 -25.02 7.16 -2.36
C HIS A 51 -25.75 8.49 -2.48
N VAL A 52 -26.62 8.81 -1.51
CA VAL A 52 -27.47 10.00 -1.49
C VAL A 52 -27.50 10.59 -0.09
N ILE A 53 -27.41 11.92 0.02
CA ILE A 53 -27.82 12.67 1.21
C ILE A 53 -29.23 13.18 0.97
N THR A 54 -30.13 12.90 1.90
CA THR A 54 -31.54 13.25 1.80
C THR A 54 -32.13 13.73 3.13
N ASN A 55 -33.34 14.28 3.06
CA ASN A 55 -34.07 14.82 4.20
C ASN A 55 -35.58 14.52 4.09
N LEU A 56 -36.38 15.01 5.02
CA LEU A 56 -37.82 14.69 5.11
C LEU A 56 -38.66 15.20 3.92
N ASN A 57 -38.12 16.04 3.02
CA ASN A 57 -38.82 16.38 1.77
C ASN A 57 -38.76 15.27 0.73
N GLN A 58 -37.82 14.33 0.86
CA GLN A 58 -37.64 13.27 -0.12
C GLN A 58 -38.70 12.20 0.02
N THR A 59 -39.20 11.75 -1.12
CA THR A 59 -40.12 10.61 -1.14
C THR A 59 -39.41 9.36 -0.63
N GLY A 60 -39.94 8.80 0.45
CA GLY A 60 -39.49 7.52 1.01
C GLY A 60 -38.84 7.62 2.39
N LEU A 61 -38.40 8.81 2.83
CA LEU A 61 -37.99 9.06 4.21
C LEU A 61 -39.16 9.63 5.01
N SER A 62 -39.46 9.07 6.17
CA SER A 62 -40.50 9.59 7.07
C SER A 62 -40.13 9.41 8.52
N CYS A 63 -40.60 10.33 9.36
CA CYS A 63 -40.50 10.27 10.81
C CYS A 63 -41.87 10.54 11.45
N SER A 64 -42.23 9.82 12.51
CA SER A 64 -43.37 10.15 13.35
C SER A 64 -42.96 10.15 14.81
N ARG A 65 -43.44 11.12 15.60
CA ARG A 65 -43.09 11.25 17.01
C ARG A 65 -44.30 11.04 17.91
N VAL A 66 -44.13 10.23 18.96
CA VAL A 66 -45.12 10.02 20.01
C VAL A 66 -44.49 10.19 21.39
N SER A 67 -45.30 10.53 22.39
CA SER A 67 -44.90 10.47 23.79
C SER A 67 -45.32 9.12 24.37
N ASP A 68 -44.41 8.44 25.05
CA ASP A 68 -44.64 7.16 25.74
C ASP A 68 -44.31 7.33 27.22
N GLY A 69 -45.30 7.74 28.01
CA GLY A 69 -45.05 8.21 29.38
C GLY A 69 -44.25 9.52 29.36
N ASP A 70 -43.10 9.50 30.02
CA ASP A 70 -42.16 10.63 30.12
C ASP A 70 -41.18 10.68 28.92
N ASP A 71 -41.17 9.64 28.08
CA ASP A 71 -40.23 9.47 26.96
C ASP A 71 -40.77 10.06 25.65
N LEU A 72 -39.86 10.33 24.73
CA LEU A 72 -40.19 10.59 23.32
C LEU A 72 -39.72 9.42 22.46
N VAL A 73 -40.62 8.88 21.64
CA VAL A 73 -40.31 7.83 20.67
C VAL A 73 -40.51 8.38 19.26
N TYR A 74 -39.49 8.25 18.44
CA TYR A 74 -39.48 8.63 17.04
C TYR A 74 -39.42 7.38 16.19
N SER A 75 -40.40 7.14 15.33
CA SER A 75 -40.40 6.03 14.38
C SER A 75 -39.96 6.53 13.01
N ILE A 76 -38.83 6.01 12.52
CA ILE A 76 -38.20 6.39 11.26
C ILE A 76 -38.36 5.25 10.25
N THR A 77 -38.61 5.62 8.99
CA THR A 77 -38.70 4.66 7.88
C THR A 77 -38.06 5.25 6.63
N TRP A 78 -37.28 4.44 5.93
CA TRP A 78 -36.67 4.69 4.64
C TRP A 78 -37.09 3.63 3.62
N THR A 79 -37.42 4.04 2.40
CA THR A 79 -37.91 3.16 1.32
C THR A 79 -37.25 3.43 -0.04
N GLY A 80 -36.02 3.94 -0.03
CA GLY A 80 -35.36 4.41 -1.26
C GLY A 80 -34.27 3.50 -1.84
N ASP A 81 -33.82 2.48 -1.10
CA ASP A 81 -32.74 1.58 -1.53
C ASP A 81 -33.26 0.21 -1.93
N ASP A 82 -32.61 -0.43 -2.90
CA ASP A 82 -32.83 -1.79 -3.36
C ASP A 82 -31.63 -2.65 -2.90
N PHE A 83 -31.75 -3.33 -1.76
CA PHE A 83 -30.62 -4.02 -1.14
C PHE A 83 -30.27 -5.33 -1.85
N ASN A 84 -31.24 -5.97 -2.52
CA ASN A 84 -31.06 -7.27 -3.16
C ASN A 84 -30.86 -7.17 -4.69
N GLY A 85 -30.90 -5.96 -5.26
CA GLY A 85 -30.71 -5.68 -6.68
C GLY A 85 -31.85 -6.17 -7.57
N ASP A 86 -33.07 -6.34 -7.02
CA ASP A 86 -34.24 -6.84 -7.77
C ASP A 86 -35.01 -5.74 -8.53
N ALA A 87 -34.49 -4.51 -8.49
CA ALA A 87 -35.05 -3.27 -9.01
C ALA A 87 -36.33 -2.79 -8.28
N THR A 88 -36.60 -3.32 -7.08
CA THR A 88 -37.66 -2.85 -6.17
C THR A 88 -37.04 -2.27 -4.93
N ASN A 89 -37.44 -1.06 -4.55
CA ASN A 89 -36.95 -0.49 -3.30
C ASN A 89 -37.53 -1.24 -2.09
N ASP A 90 -36.66 -1.49 -1.14
CA ASP A 90 -36.88 -2.12 0.15
C ASP A 90 -37.11 -1.10 1.26
N THR A 91 -37.56 -1.57 2.41
CA THR A 91 -37.84 -0.76 3.60
C THR A 91 -36.81 -1.02 4.69
N PHE A 92 -36.17 0.04 5.18
CA PHE A 92 -35.42 0.06 6.42
C PHE A 92 -36.18 0.92 7.45
N SER A 93 -36.36 0.44 8.68
CA SER A 93 -37.06 1.18 9.73
C SER A 93 -36.40 0.98 11.08
N PHE A 94 -36.55 1.95 11.98
CA PHE A 94 -36.14 1.85 13.39
C PHE A 94 -36.90 2.87 14.25
N ASP A 95 -36.88 2.66 15.56
CA ASP A 95 -37.38 3.61 16.55
C ASP A 95 -36.20 4.20 17.34
N LEU A 96 -36.20 5.53 17.55
CA LEU A 96 -35.33 6.20 18.50
C LEU A 96 -36.15 6.58 19.72
N ARG A 97 -35.80 6.02 20.89
CA ARG A 97 -36.35 6.40 22.19
C ARG A 97 -35.41 7.38 22.88
N VAL A 98 -35.96 8.47 23.38
CA VAL A 98 -35.25 9.48 24.17
C VAL A 98 -35.90 9.53 25.55
N GLU A 99 -35.09 9.32 26.59
CA GLU A 99 -35.50 9.26 27.99
C GLU A 99 -34.80 10.35 28.80
N GLY A 100 -35.51 10.94 29.75
CA GLY A 100 -35.01 12.02 30.62
C GLY A 100 -34.89 11.56 32.06
N PHE A 101 -33.84 11.96 32.74
CA PHE A 101 -33.61 11.59 34.14
C PHE A 101 -33.13 12.78 34.97
N SER A 102 -33.64 12.85 36.19
CA SER A 102 -33.21 13.83 37.20
C SER A 102 -32.57 13.15 38.42
N GLY A 103 -31.54 13.80 38.96
CA GLY A 103 -30.83 13.30 40.14
C GLY A 103 -29.83 12.19 39.85
N SER A 104 -29.17 12.26 38.69
CA SER A 104 -28.08 11.36 38.32
C SER A 104 -26.92 11.44 39.32
N THR A 105 -26.33 10.30 39.65
CA THR A 105 -25.12 10.24 40.49
C THR A 105 -23.89 10.27 39.61
N TYR A 106 -23.19 11.41 39.61
CA TYR A 106 -22.03 11.64 38.75
C TYR A 106 -20.84 12.26 39.51
N SER A 107 -19.65 12.12 38.95
CA SER A 107 -18.45 12.83 39.35
C SER A 107 -17.78 13.42 38.12
N TYR A 108 -17.51 14.72 38.15
CA TYR A 108 -16.90 15.45 37.04
C TYR A 108 -15.41 15.71 37.30
N SER A 109 -14.58 15.45 36.30
CA SER A 109 -13.17 15.84 36.24
C SER A 109 -12.88 16.49 34.88
N THR A 110 -11.98 17.47 34.87
CA THR A 110 -11.46 18.05 33.62
C THR A 110 -10.44 17.15 32.93
N ASN A 111 -9.91 16.13 33.63
CA ASN A 111 -8.98 15.18 33.05
C ASN A 111 -9.75 14.10 32.29
N ALA A 112 -9.25 13.74 31.10
CA ALA A 112 -9.83 12.68 30.29
C ALA A 112 -9.86 11.35 31.06
N GLY A 113 -10.95 10.59 30.91
CA GLY A 113 -11.11 9.28 31.56
C GLY A 113 -11.23 9.30 33.10
N GLU A 114 -11.47 10.44 33.74
CA GLU A 114 -11.64 10.51 35.22
C GLU A 114 -13.08 10.80 35.67
N SER A 115 -14.00 11.05 34.74
CA SER A 115 -15.40 11.32 35.09
C SER A 115 -16.20 10.03 35.27
N SER A 116 -17.39 10.13 35.88
CA SER A 116 -18.31 9.01 36.02
C SER A 116 -19.76 9.47 36.06
N MET A 117 -20.67 8.61 35.59
CA MET A 117 -22.11 8.69 35.83
C MET A 117 -22.58 7.27 36.13
N THR A 118 -22.88 6.98 37.38
CA THR A 118 -23.06 5.60 37.87
C THR A 118 -24.51 5.22 38.12
N LEU A 119 -25.41 6.20 38.16
CA LEU A 119 -26.86 6.01 38.30
C LEU A 119 -27.58 7.16 37.60
N LEU A 120 -28.54 6.86 36.72
CA LEU A 120 -29.31 7.86 35.98
C LEU A 120 -30.25 8.72 36.87
N GLY A 121 -30.72 8.19 38.00
CA GLY A 121 -31.65 8.89 38.88
C GLY A 121 -33.11 8.48 38.65
N SER A 122 -34.05 9.42 38.82
CA SER A 122 -35.49 9.17 38.58
C SER A 122 -35.88 9.61 37.17
N SER A 123 -36.73 8.83 36.50
CA SER A 123 -37.36 9.22 35.23
C SER A 123 -38.07 10.56 35.36
N THR A 124 -37.93 11.39 34.33
CA THR A 124 -38.52 12.73 34.18
C THR A 124 -38.84 12.96 32.71
N ASP A 125 -39.87 13.79 32.45
CA ASP A 125 -40.24 14.20 31.09
C ASP A 125 -39.04 14.65 30.24
N VAL A 126 -38.96 14.15 29.02
CA VAL A 126 -38.12 14.73 27.96
C VAL A 126 -38.83 15.90 27.34
N THR A 127 -38.13 17.02 27.20
CA THR A 127 -38.64 18.18 26.51
C THR A 127 -38.02 18.36 25.13
N ALA A 128 -38.84 18.77 24.17
CA ALA A 128 -38.43 19.04 22.79
C ALA A 128 -38.90 20.44 22.37
N ILE A 129 -38.20 21.48 22.82
CA ILE A 129 -38.50 22.89 22.52
C ILE A 129 -37.36 23.53 21.75
N ASN A 130 -37.69 24.48 20.87
CA ASN A 130 -36.72 25.17 20.02
C ASN A 130 -35.82 24.19 19.24
N ASN A 131 -36.38 23.02 18.90
CA ASN A 131 -35.69 21.94 18.21
C ASN A 131 -34.50 21.33 18.98
N THR A 132 -34.51 21.41 20.32
CA THR A 132 -33.51 20.79 21.20
C THR A 132 -34.17 19.86 22.22
N TRP A 133 -33.46 18.82 22.63
CA TRP A 133 -33.81 17.94 23.74
C TRP A 133 -33.24 18.47 25.06
N GLY A 134 -34.10 18.55 26.07
CA GLY A 134 -33.75 18.81 27.47
C GLY A 134 -34.51 17.86 28.40
N VAL A 135 -34.28 18.00 29.70
CA VAL A 135 -34.95 17.23 30.75
C VAL A 135 -35.91 18.17 31.49
N GLY A 136 -37.02 17.65 32.02
CA GLY A 136 -37.86 18.41 32.93
C GLY A 136 -38.76 19.44 32.26
N GLY A 137 -38.71 20.70 32.71
CA GLY A 137 -39.70 21.74 32.32
C GLY A 137 -39.10 23.03 31.79
N ASP A 138 -37.78 23.12 31.76
CA ASP A 138 -36.95 24.29 31.48
C ASP A 138 -36.12 24.16 30.19
N PHE A 139 -36.18 23.01 29.52
CA PHE A 139 -35.70 22.80 28.15
C PHE A 139 -34.17 22.78 28.01
N ASP A 140 -33.47 22.53 29.11
CA ASP A 140 -32.03 22.31 29.18
C ASP A 140 -31.68 21.01 29.92
N VAL A 141 -30.39 20.76 30.10
CA VAL A 141 -29.84 19.63 30.84
C VAL A 141 -29.03 20.20 31.99
N ASP A 142 -29.67 20.25 33.17
CA ASP A 142 -29.06 20.77 34.39
C ASP A 142 -27.96 19.85 34.94
N ALA A 143 -27.19 20.38 35.90
CA ALA A 143 -26.29 19.59 36.72
C ALA A 143 -27.02 18.42 37.41
N GLY A 144 -26.66 17.19 37.06
CA GLY A 144 -27.30 15.98 37.57
C GLY A 144 -28.56 15.55 36.82
N GLU A 145 -28.83 16.12 35.66
CA GLU A 145 -29.81 15.60 34.71
C GLU A 145 -29.13 14.83 33.57
N SER A 146 -29.81 13.82 33.04
CA SER A 146 -29.30 13.01 31.95
C SER A 146 -30.35 12.78 30.87
N LEU A 147 -29.91 12.76 29.61
CA LEU A 147 -30.67 12.21 28.50
C LEU A 147 -30.07 10.87 28.09
N ARG A 148 -30.92 9.88 27.82
CA ARG A 148 -30.54 8.60 27.22
C ARG A 148 -31.23 8.43 25.87
N PHE A 149 -30.46 8.05 24.86
CA PHE A 149 -30.90 7.77 23.51
C PHE A 149 -30.69 6.28 23.23
N THR A 150 -31.77 5.58 22.90
CA THR A 150 -31.78 4.14 22.63
C THR A 150 -32.44 3.88 21.30
N VAL A 151 -31.81 3.05 20.46
CA VAL A 151 -32.40 2.60 19.20
C VAL A 151 -33.08 1.25 19.42
N GLU A 152 -34.34 1.13 19.00
CA GLU A 152 -35.14 -0.07 19.14
C GLU A 152 -35.87 -0.42 17.83
N ASN A 153 -36.42 -1.64 17.74
CA ASN A 153 -37.29 -2.09 16.63
C ASN A 153 -36.74 -1.90 15.21
N PHE A 154 -35.42 -1.94 15.02
CA PHE A 154 -34.84 -1.80 13.68
C PHE A 154 -35.01 -3.06 12.83
N SER A 155 -35.32 -2.89 11.54
CA SER A 155 -35.54 -4.00 10.62
C SER A 155 -35.35 -3.61 9.16
N VAL A 156 -35.06 -4.60 8.32
CA VAL A 156 -35.03 -4.48 6.86
C VAL A 156 -36.07 -5.44 6.26
N SER A 157 -36.77 -5.03 5.21
CA SER A 157 -37.84 -5.84 4.59
C SER A 157 -37.36 -7.03 3.76
N VAL A 158 -36.05 -7.12 3.50
CA VAL A 158 -35.46 -8.13 2.61
C VAL A 158 -35.16 -9.42 3.35
N PRO A 159 -35.67 -10.57 2.89
CA PRO A 159 -35.30 -11.86 3.45
C PRO A 159 -33.79 -12.14 3.31
N GLY A 160 -33.15 -12.54 4.41
CA GLY A 160 -31.72 -12.88 4.44
C GLY A 160 -30.79 -11.71 4.72
N PHE A 161 -31.29 -10.47 4.72
CA PHE A 161 -30.53 -9.31 5.17
C PHE A 161 -30.79 -9.05 6.66
N MET A 162 -29.79 -8.50 7.33
CA MET A 162 -29.85 -8.05 8.71
C MET A 162 -29.50 -6.56 8.75
N ALA A 163 -30.11 -5.85 9.68
CA ALA A 163 -29.68 -4.51 10.07
C ALA A 163 -28.97 -4.58 11.41
N GLU A 164 -27.90 -3.82 11.56
CA GLU A 164 -27.11 -3.68 12.77
C GLU A 164 -27.05 -2.19 13.14
N PHE A 165 -27.24 -1.87 14.41
CA PHE A 165 -27.01 -0.52 14.93
C PHE A 165 -25.55 -0.42 15.38
N ASN A 166 -24.78 0.46 14.75
CA ASN A 166 -23.36 0.65 15.08
C ASN A 166 -23.16 1.70 16.20
N GLY A 167 -24.26 2.20 16.78
CA GLY A 167 -24.24 3.17 17.87
C GLY A 167 -24.57 4.60 17.43
N ALA A 168 -24.84 5.46 18.41
CA ALA A 168 -24.72 6.89 18.20
C ALA A 168 -23.25 7.23 17.96
N ILE A 169 -22.99 8.24 17.16
CA ILE A 169 -21.63 8.57 16.67
C ILE A 169 -21.30 10.04 16.84
N SER A 170 -22.31 10.88 17.06
CA SER A 170 -22.11 12.30 17.26
C SER A 170 -23.26 12.94 18.02
N MET A 171 -22.98 14.09 18.64
CA MET A 171 -24.00 14.99 19.17
C MET A 171 -23.59 16.44 18.97
N VAL A 172 -24.57 17.34 18.97
CA VAL A 172 -24.34 18.80 19.04
C VAL A 172 -25.03 19.37 20.26
N ALA A 173 -24.25 19.86 21.22
CA ALA A 173 -24.74 20.65 22.34
C ALA A 173 -24.95 22.10 21.92
N MET A 174 -25.96 22.75 22.50
CA MET A 174 -26.32 24.15 22.23
C MET A 174 -26.63 24.86 23.55
N GLU A 175 -26.17 26.10 23.70
CA GLU A 175 -26.57 26.93 24.84
C GLU A 175 -28.07 27.22 24.78
N SER A 176 -28.81 26.92 25.85
CA SER A 176 -30.26 27.14 25.89
C SER A 176 -30.59 28.64 26.05
N ASN A 177 -29.76 29.36 26.82
CA ASN A 177 -29.98 30.76 27.18
C ASN A 177 -28.68 31.59 27.30
N GLY A 178 -27.66 31.19 26.54
CA GLY A 178 -26.32 31.76 26.57
C GLY A 178 -25.53 31.39 27.83
N GLY A 179 -24.20 31.42 27.79
CA GLY A 179 -23.42 31.05 28.97
C GLY A 179 -21.93 31.01 28.71
N ARG A 180 -21.25 30.21 29.52
CA ARG A 180 -19.90 29.70 29.27
C ARG A 180 -19.61 28.55 30.22
N ASP A 181 -18.61 27.78 29.87
CA ASP A 181 -18.05 26.69 30.63
C ASP A 181 -19.12 25.64 31.01
N HIS A 182 -19.96 25.29 30.03
CA HIS A 182 -20.97 24.24 30.15
C HIS A 182 -20.28 22.87 30.19
N ALA A 183 -20.31 22.21 31.34
CA ALA A 183 -19.70 20.92 31.56
C ALA A 183 -20.68 19.78 31.31
N LEU A 184 -20.23 18.75 30.60
CA LEU A 184 -21.02 17.57 30.27
C LEU A 184 -20.19 16.29 30.33
N ILE A 185 -20.82 15.18 30.71
CA ILE A 185 -20.23 13.84 30.75
C ILE A 185 -20.96 12.98 29.70
N ARG A 186 -20.22 12.20 28.93
CA ARG A 186 -20.78 11.29 27.91
C ARG A 186 -20.56 9.84 28.34
N GLY A 187 -21.62 9.03 28.30
CA GLY A 187 -21.63 7.61 28.64
C GLY A 187 -22.18 7.30 30.04
N GLU A 188 -22.21 6.01 30.36
CA GLU A 188 -22.63 5.45 31.66
C GLU A 188 -21.50 4.60 32.24
N GLY A 189 -21.29 4.68 33.55
CA GLY A 189 -20.23 3.98 34.29
C GLY A 189 -19.13 4.90 34.82
N THR A 190 -17.91 4.37 34.86
CA THR A 190 -16.69 5.05 35.32
C THR A 190 -15.70 5.24 34.18
N ASN A 191 -14.65 6.03 34.41
CA ASN A 191 -13.60 6.33 33.43
C ASN A 191 -14.12 7.03 32.16
N LEU A 192 -15.15 7.87 32.34
CA LEU A 192 -15.81 8.57 31.25
C LEU A 192 -15.04 9.84 30.87
N ASN A 193 -15.14 10.19 29.60
CA ASN A 193 -14.71 11.48 29.10
C ASN A 193 -15.75 12.55 29.38
N ALA A 194 -15.29 13.72 29.79
CA ALA A 194 -16.11 14.91 29.94
C ALA A 194 -15.65 16.01 28.99
N SER A 195 -16.48 17.03 28.82
CA SER A 195 -16.14 18.18 27.98
C SER A 195 -16.71 19.45 28.57
N ILE A 196 -16.03 20.55 28.26
CA ILE A 196 -16.51 21.90 28.54
C ILE A 196 -16.65 22.63 27.20
N PHE A 197 -17.71 23.42 27.04
CA PHE A 197 -17.80 24.37 25.94
C PHE A 197 -18.32 25.74 26.38
N SER A 198 -17.95 26.77 25.63
CA SER A 198 -18.31 28.17 25.91
C SER A 198 -18.73 28.92 24.64
N ALA A 199 -18.85 28.21 23.52
CA ALA A 199 -19.40 28.72 22.27
C ALA A 199 -20.91 28.43 22.23
N PRO A 200 -21.70 29.13 21.39
CA PRO A 200 -23.14 28.88 21.28
C PRO A 200 -23.53 27.43 20.98
N THR A 201 -22.64 26.70 20.31
CA THR A 201 -22.78 25.26 20.03
C THR A 201 -21.43 24.57 20.15
N ALA A 202 -21.46 23.28 20.48
CA ALA A 202 -20.29 22.40 20.42
C ALA A 202 -20.66 21.04 19.82
N SER A 203 -19.89 20.59 18.85
CA SER A 203 -20.05 19.28 18.20
C SER A 203 -19.08 18.28 18.82
N TYR A 204 -19.54 17.04 19.00
CA TYR A 204 -18.75 15.95 19.53
C TYR A 204 -18.96 14.72 18.65
N ALA A 205 -17.88 14.05 18.26
CA ALA A 205 -17.87 12.77 17.56
C ALA A 205 -17.32 11.66 18.48
N PHE A 206 -17.73 10.42 18.26
CA PHE A 206 -17.36 9.25 19.06
C PHE A 206 -17.52 7.94 18.28
N SER A 207 -16.84 6.88 18.72
CA SER A 207 -16.68 5.58 18.04
C SER A 207 -17.88 4.62 18.13
N GLY A 208 -19.09 5.13 18.36
CA GLY A 208 -20.28 4.31 18.61
C GLY A 208 -20.62 4.20 20.10
N MET A 209 -21.82 4.62 20.50
CA MET A 209 -22.37 4.40 21.85
C MET A 209 -23.80 3.86 21.78
N ASP A 210 -24.07 2.79 22.52
CA ASP A 210 -25.41 2.21 22.68
C ASP A 210 -25.60 1.61 24.10
N PRO A 211 -26.53 2.13 24.92
CA PRO A 211 -27.27 3.37 24.70
C PRO A 211 -26.33 4.58 24.76
N PHE A 212 -26.71 5.68 24.10
CA PHE A 212 -25.98 6.93 24.24
C PHE A 212 -26.55 7.75 25.39
N VAL A 213 -25.72 8.04 26.39
CA VAL A 213 -26.10 8.85 27.56
C VAL A 213 -25.27 10.12 27.61
N VAL A 214 -25.92 11.25 27.92
CA VAL A 214 -25.23 12.50 28.22
C VAL A 214 -25.80 13.14 29.49
N THR A 215 -24.91 13.57 30.38
CA THR A 215 -25.25 14.11 31.70
C THR A 215 -24.70 15.53 31.86
N GLY A 216 -25.54 16.44 32.35
CA GLY A 216 -25.11 17.78 32.74
C GLY A 216 -24.23 17.73 33.98
N ALA A 217 -23.04 18.31 33.90
CA ALA A 217 -22.12 18.47 35.03
C ALA A 217 -22.10 19.91 35.59
N GLY A 218 -22.96 20.78 35.04
CA GLY A 218 -23.18 22.16 35.46
C GLY A 218 -22.46 23.19 34.60
N SER A 219 -22.83 24.45 34.78
CA SER A 219 -22.29 25.59 34.03
C SER A 219 -21.65 26.63 34.95
N PHE A 220 -20.84 27.54 34.40
CA PHE A 220 -20.23 28.63 35.19
C PHE A 220 -21.29 29.48 35.92
N TYR A 221 -22.41 29.71 35.26
CA TYR A 221 -23.56 30.44 35.80
C TYR A 221 -24.59 29.45 36.33
N LEU A 222 -24.46 29.09 37.61
CA LEU A 222 -25.33 28.10 38.26
C LEU A 222 -26.83 28.38 38.05
N GLY A 223 -27.56 27.43 37.44
CA GLY A 223 -29.02 27.33 37.46
C GLY A 223 -29.78 28.41 36.69
N SER A 224 -29.19 29.00 35.64
CA SER A 224 -29.91 29.99 34.79
C SER A 224 -29.45 30.07 33.33
N ARG A 225 -28.35 29.39 33.00
CA ARG A 225 -27.60 29.52 31.74
C ARG A 225 -26.92 28.19 31.48
N GLU A 226 -27.73 27.23 31.06
CA GLU A 226 -27.34 25.84 30.82
C GLU A 226 -27.40 25.56 29.31
N TRP A 227 -27.54 24.29 28.94
CA TRP A 227 -27.41 23.82 27.57
C TRP A 227 -28.36 22.65 27.29
N ALA A 228 -28.60 22.38 26.01
CA ALA A 228 -29.49 21.31 25.53
C ALA A 228 -28.81 20.52 24.41
N VAL A 229 -29.35 19.33 24.08
CA VAL A 229 -28.88 18.55 22.93
C VAL A 229 -29.68 18.98 21.70
N SER A 230 -29.00 19.53 20.69
CA SER A 230 -29.65 20.01 19.47
C SER A 230 -29.68 19.01 18.33
N LYS A 231 -28.72 18.07 18.30
CA LYS A 231 -28.61 17.02 17.28
C LYS A 231 -27.98 15.76 17.86
N VAL A 232 -28.39 14.60 17.37
CA VAL A 232 -27.70 13.31 17.58
C VAL A 232 -27.54 12.61 16.23
N GLY A 233 -26.35 12.04 16.00
CA GLY A 233 -26.05 11.24 14.83
C GLY A 233 -25.99 9.74 15.17
N PHE A 234 -26.45 8.90 14.25
CA PHE A 234 -26.55 7.44 14.38
C PHE A 234 -25.97 6.74 13.15
N LYS A 235 -25.35 5.57 13.33
CA LYS A 235 -24.85 4.72 12.24
C LYS A 235 -25.54 3.35 12.27
N PHE A 236 -25.90 2.85 11.10
CA PHE A 236 -26.42 1.50 10.89
C PHE A 236 -25.70 0.82 9.73
N THR A 237 -25.67 -0.51 9.77
CA THR A 237 -25.17 -1.35 8.68
C THR A 237 -26.27 -2.31 8.28
N VAL A 238 -26.57 -2.41 6.98
CA VAL A 238 -27.49 -3.41 6.42
C VAL A 238 -26.68 -4.36 5.56
N SER A 239 -26.69 -5.66 5.87
CA SER A 239 -25.84 -6.64 5.18
C SER A 239 -26.54 -7.98 5.01
N ASN A 240 -26.08 -8.78 4.05
CA ASN A 240 -26.48 -10.18 3.90
C ASN A 240 -25.34 -11.08 4.42
N PRO A 241 -25.53 -11.81 5.53
CA PRO A 241 -24.48 -12.64 6.14
C PRO A 241 -24.01 -13.79 5.26
N SER A 242 -24.77 -14.14 4.21
CA SER A 242 -24.41 -15.21 3.27
C SER A 242 -23.51 -14.73 2.13
N ASN A 243 -23.27 -13.42 2.03
CA ASN A 243 -22.40 -12.83 1.01
C ASN A 243 -21.01 -12.58 1.62
N SER A 244 -19.97 -13.03 0.93
CA SER A 244 -18.59 -12.59 1.23
C SER A 244 -18.45 -11.11 0.92
N VAL A 245 -18.02 -10.32 1.91
CA VAL A 245 -17.73 -8.90 1.73
C VAL A 245 -16.43 -8.79 0.94
N VAL A 246 -16.53 -8.33 -0.30
CA VAL A 246 -15.36 -7.90 -1.08
C VAL A 246 -15.30 -6.39 -0.94
N TRP A 247 -14.15 -5.84 -0.59
CA TRP A 247 -13.98 -4.39 -0.54
C TRP A 247 -14.12 -3.80 -1.96
N ASP A 248 -15.27 -3.20 -2.23
CA ASP A 248 -15.54 -2.47 -3.47
C ASP A 248 -14.92 -1.07 -3.37
N VAL A 249 -13.84 -0.85 -4.12
CA VAL A 249 -13.12 0.45 -4.13
C VAL A 249 -13.98 1.61 -4.64
N SER A 250 -15.11 1.33 -5.31
CA SER A 250 -16.05 2.35 -5.77
C SER A 250 -17.20 2.62 -4.80
N ASP A 251 -17.34 1.83 -3.72
CA ASP A 251 -18.38 1.99 -2.72
C ASP A 251 -17.88 2.79 -1.51
N TYR A 252 -18.23 4.07 -1.46
CA TYR A 252 -17.88 4.96 -0.36
C TYR A 252 -18.92 4.98 0.77
N SER A 253 -19.85 4.02 0.81
CA SER A 253 -20.96 4.07 1.76
C SER A 253 -20.55 3.95 3.22
N GLU A 254 -19.43 3.29 3.48
CA GLU A 254 -18.85 3.16 4.81
C GLU A 254 -18.37 4.50 5.40
N ASP A 255 -18.28 5.55 4.59
CA ASP A 255 -17.78 6.87 4.97
C ASP A 255 -18.90 7.93 5.02
N PRO A 256 -18.87 8.87 6.00
CA PRO A 256 -19.92 9.89 6.14
C PRO A 256 -19.94 10.93 5.00
N THR A 257 -18.92 10.97 4.15
CA THR A 257 -18.87 11.79 2.92
C THR A 257 -19.31 11.02 1.68
N GLY A 258 -19.57 9.72 1.78
CA GLY A 258 -19.84 8.79 0.68
C GLY A 258 -20.70 9.33 -0.47
N PRO A 259 -21.87 9.94 -0.21
CA PRO A 259 -22.78 10.41 -1.25
C PRO A 259 -22.25 11.53 -2.14
N GLN A 260 -21.08 12.09 -1.83
CA GLN A 260 -20.45 13.06 -2.72
C GLN A 260 -19.79 12.37 -3.93
N TYR A 261 -19.53 11.05 -3.85
CA TYR A 261 -18.79 10.26 -4.83
C TYR A 261 -19.67 9.59 -5.89
N ILE A 262 -20.57 10.35 -6.51
CA ILE A 262 -21.63 9.83 -7.38
C ILE A 262 -21.24 9.66 -8.86
N ASP A 263 -20.17 10.33 -9.29
CA ASP A 263 -19.77 10.31 -10.69
C ASP A 263 -18.92 9.06 -11.01
N PRO A 264 -19.09 8.42 -12.19
CA PRO A 264 -18.21 7.33 -12.60
C PRO A 264 -16.77 7.80 -12.76
N TYR A 265 -15.82 7.02 -12.25
CA TYR A 265 -14.42 7.41 -12.34
C TYR A 265 -13.83 7.12 -13.75
N PRO A 266 -13.08 8.07 -14.35
CA PRO A 266 -12.54 7.91 -15.70
C PRO A 266 -11.34 6.95 -15.74
N ALA A 267 -11.45 5.88 -16.53
CA ALA A 267 -10.35 4.95 -16.79
C ALA A 267 -9.23 5.57 -17.66
N GLN A 268 -7.97 5.23 -17.35
CA GLN A 268 -6.86 5.56 -18.21
C GLN A 268 -6.79 4.60 -19.40
N THR A 269 -6.69 5.15 -20.61
CA THR A 269 -6.63 4.35 -21.85
C THR A 269 -5.32 4.52 -22.62
N ASN A 270 -4.44 5.43 -22.19
CA ASN A 270 -3.16 5.69 -22.86
C ASN A 270 -2.02 5.77 -21.84
N PHE A 271 -1.07 4.84 -21.97
CA PHE A 271 0.06 4.66 -21.06
C PHE A 271 1.41 5.03 -21.69
N ALA A 272 1.41 5.60 -22.91
CA ALA A 272 2.64 5.82 -23.68
C ALA A 272 3.68 6.74 -23.01
N SER A 273 3.24 7.60 -22.10
CA SER A 273 4.10 8.54 -21.37
C SER A 273 4.44 8.09 -19.95
N TYR A 274 4.00 6.89 -19.53
CA TYR A 274 4.17 6.43 -18.15
C TYR A 274 5.63 6.08 -17.82
N PRO A 275 6.03 6.18 -16.54
CA PRO A 275 7.30 5.63 -16.08
C PRO A 275 7.30 4.10 -16.24
N GLU A 276 8.50 3.51 -16.29
CA GLU A 276 8.62 2.07 -16.06
C GLU A 276 8.26 1.80 -14.59
N PHE A 277 7.53 0.71 -14.35
CA PHE A 277 7.06 0.33 -13.03
C PHE A 277 7.64 -1.03 -12.64
N SER A 278 8.11 -1.13 -11.40
CA SER A 278 8.61 -2.38 -10.82
C SER A 278 8.21 -2.45 -9.36
N TRP A 279 8.02 -3.67 -8.87
CA TRP A 279 7.79 -4.00 -7.46
C TRP A 279 9.07 -4.44 -6.74
N ASP A 280 10.24 -4.37 -7.38
CA ASP A 280 11.51 -4.85 -6.79
C ASP A 280 11.78 -4.18 -5.43
N THR A 281 11.52 -2.88 -5.32
CA THR A 281 11.53 -2.11 -4.07
C THR A 281 10.31 -1.19 -4.02
N VAL A 282 10.11 -0.47 -2.92
CA VAL A 282 9.06 0.56 -2.82
C VAL A 282 9.22 1.55 -3.98
N PRO A 283 8.24 1.71 -4.89
CA PRO A 283 8.34 2.68 -5.98
C PRO A 283 8.32 4.10 -5.42
N ARG A 284 9.24 4.97 -5.86
CA ARG A 284 9.46 6.29 -5.28
C ARG A 284 9.31 7.43 -6.26
N TRP A 285 8.82 8.54 -5.74
CA TRP A 285 8.86 9.83 -6.41
C TRP A 285 9.40 10.93 -5.47
N LEU A 286 9.78 12.06 -6.05
CA LEU A 286 10.43 13.16 -5.31
C LEU A 286 9.92 14.53 -5.76
N ALA A 287 9.52 15.37 -4.80
CA ALA A 287 9.40 16.81 -5.01
C ALA A 287 10.74 17.50 -4.66
N LEU A 288 11.33 18.21 -5.63
CA LEU A 288 12.68 18.75 -5.50
C LEU A 288 12.76 20.22 -5.90
N ARG A 289 13.32 21.04 -5.00
CA ARG A 289 13.59 22.47 -5.19
C ARG A 289 15.03 22.80 -4.82
N SER A 290 15.73 23.54 -5.67
CA SER A 290 16.93 24.27 -5.28
C SER A 290 17.12 25.54 -6.11
N THR A 291 17.49 26.63 -5.44
CA THR A 291 17.82 27.88 -6.12
C THR A 291 19.26 27.90 -6.64
N THR A 292 20.14 27.04 -6.12
CA THR A 292 21.52 26.86 -6.59
C THR A 292 21.69 25.53 -7.32
N ALA A 293 22.70 25.43 -8.17
CA ALA A 293 23.01 24.18 -8.87
C ALA A 293 23.26 23.04 -7.86
N LEU A 294 22.63 21.88 -8.09
CA LEU A 294 22.88 20.68 -7.30
C LEU A 294 24.29 20.15 -7.53
N GLU A 295 24.94 19.74 -6.44
CA GLU A 295 26.18 18.98 -6.49
C GLU A 295 25.96 17.61 -7.15
N GLU A 296 26.99 17.04 -7.78
CA GLU A 296 26.83 15.84 -8.61
C GLU A 296 26.31 14.63 -7.84
N TYR A 297 26.83 14.37 -6.63
CA TYR A 297 26.37 13.25 -5.81
C TYR A 297 24.87 13.34 -5.44
N LYS A 298 24.31 14.55 -5.37
CA LYS A 298 22.87 14.73 -5.13
C LYS A 298 22.06 14.32 -6.37
N VAL A 299 22.58 14.60 -7.56
CA VAL A 299 21.95 14.18 -8.82
C VAL A 299 22.06 12.67 -9.01
N GLU A 300 23.22 12.08 -8.67
CA GLU A 300 23.43 10.63 -8.63
C GLU A 300 22.44 9.95 -7.67
N SER A 301 22.34 10.44 -6.43
CA SER A 301 21.40 9.91 -5.44
C SER A 301 19.95 9.95 -5.96
N VAL A 302 19.53 11.06 -6.57
CA VAL A 302 18.18 11.15 -7.12
C VAL A 302 17.97 10.19 -8.29
N ALA A 303 18.95 10.05 -9.18
CA ALA A 303 18.86 9.19 -10.35
C ALA A 303 18.78 7.70 -10.00
N ASP A 304 19.45 7.28 -8.92
CA ASP A 304 19.53 5.89 -8.47
C ASP A 304 18.29 5.42 -7.70
N HIS A 305 17.59 6.35 -7.03
CA HIS A 305 16.58 5.98 -6.04
C HIS A 305 15.14 6.30 -6.43
N TYR A 306 14.89 7.20 -7.39
CA TYR A 306 13.54 7.70 -7.70
C TYR A 306 13.16 7.47 -9.17
N GLN A 307 11.90 7.13 -9.42
CA GLN A 307 11.36 6.94 -10.77
C GLN A 307 10.72 8.21 -11.33
N ILE A 308 10.20 9.08 -10.47
CA ILE A 308 9.57 10.35 -10.86
C ILE A 308 10.13 11.49 -10.01
N VAL A 309 10.53 12.59 -10.65
CA VAL A 309 11.00 13.81 -9.97
C VAL A 309 10.21 15.00 -10.48
N MET A 310 9.44 15.61 -9.60
CA MET A 310 8.80 16.90 -9.86
C MET A 310 9.71 18.02 -9.39
N LEU A 311 10.02 18.93 -10.32
CA LEU A 311 10.91 20.05 -10.10
C LEU A 311 10.05 21.27 -9.71
N GLU A 312 10.04 21.56 -8.40
CA GLU A 312 9.12 22.49 -7.71
C GLU A 312 9.23 23.96 -8.17
N LYS A 313 8.26 24.79 -7.73
CA LYS A 313 8.37 26.26 -7.82
C LYS A 313 9.68 26.75 -7.19
N ALA A 314 10.34 27.69 -7.86
CA ALA A 314 11.64 28.26 -7.48
C ALA A 314 12.86 27.34 -7.64
N ASN A 315 12.83 26.40 -8.59
CA ASN A 315 13.97 25.54 -8.90
C ASN A 315 14.92 26.17 -9.95
N LYS A 316 15.60 27.27 -9.59
CA LYS A 316 16.46 28.03 -10.51
C LYS A 316 17.80 27.39 -10.83
N GLN A 317 18.35 26.54 -9.95
CA GLN A 317 19.62 25.85 -10.21
C GLN A 317 20.79 26.78 -10.59
N GLY A 318 20.78 28.03 -10.09
CA GLY A 318 21.78 29.05 -10.43
C GLY A 318 21.51 29.86 -11.71
N PHE A 319 20.43 29.59 -12.44
CA PHE A 319 20.01 30.33 -13.64
C PHE A 319 19.11 31.52 -13.32
N THR A 320 18.85 32.34 -14.34
CA THR A 320 17.98 33.53 -14.22
C THR A 320 16.51 33.11 -14.12
N TYR A 321 16.09 32.25 -15.04
CA TYR A 321 14.73 31.74 -15.16
C TYR A 321 14.62 30.31 -14.63
N ILE A 322 13.42 29.94 -14.17
CA ILE A 322 13.14 28.61 -13.60
C ILE A 322 13.18 27.54 -14.69
N GLU A 323 12.70 27.86 -15.89
CA GLU A 323 12.69 26.97 -17.05
C GLU A 323 14.10 26.44 -17.35
N ASP A 324 15.10 27.33 -17.43
CA ASP A 324 16.51 26.97 -17.66
C ASP A 324 17.04 26.00 -16.59
N GLY A 325 16.72 26.26 -15.32
CA GLY A 325 17.15 25.42 -14.20
C GLY A 325 16.55 24.03 -14.24
N ILE A 326 15.27 23.94 -14.60
CA ILE A 326 14.53 22.69 -14.75
C ILE A 326 15.07 21.86 -15.91
N VAL A 327 15.30 22.48 -17.08
CA VAL A 327 15.92 21.81 -18.23
C VAL A 327 17.31 21.30 -17.87
N ASN A 328 18.12 22.10 -17.15
CA ASN A 328 19.47 21.71 -16.74
C ASN A 328 19.49 20.46 -15.85
N VAL A 329 18.72 20.43 -14.77
CA VAL A 329 18.67 19.27 -13.87
C VAL A 329 18.06 18.06 -14.55
N SER A 330 17.00 18.25 -15.34
CA SER A 330 16.39 17.15 -16.09
C SER A 330 17.39 16.49 -17.04
N THR A 331 18.20 17.29 -17.74
CA THR A 331 19.25 16.79 -18.64
C THR A 331 20.31 15.99 -17.88
N ARG A 332 20.72 16.44 -16.69
CA ARG A 332 21.71 15.72 -15.85
C ARG A 332 21.16 14.41 -15.32
N LEU A 333 19.92 14.41 -14.82
CA LEU A 333 19.24 13.19 -14.37
C LEU A 333 19.09 12.17 -15.50
N LYS A 334 18.62 12.60 -16.67
CA LYS A 334 18.46 11.75 -17.86
C LYS A 334 19.77 11.17 -18.40
N ALA A 335 20.89 11.86 -18.19
CA ALA A 335 22.21 11.36 -18.56
C ALA A 335 22.66 10.18 -17.69
N LEU A 336 22.22 10.12 -16.43
CA LEU A 336 22.52 9.03 -15.50
C LEU A 336 21.47 7.90 -15.60
N ASN A 337 20.19 8.27 -15.63
CA ASN A 337 19.07 7.36 -15.71
C ASN A 337 18.09 7.83 -16.81
N PRO A 338 18.11 7.26 -18.03
CA PRO A 338 17.20 7.68 -19.10
C PRO A 338 15.72 7.35 -18.80
N ASN A 339 15.45 6.43 -17.87
CA ASN A 339 14.10 5.97 -17.52
C ASN A 339 13.42 6.85 -16.46
N ILE A 340 14.18 7.65 -15.69
CA ILE A 340 13.61 8.59 -14.71
C ILE A 340 12.68 9.59 -15.40
N ARG A 341 11.52 9.88 -14.81
CA ARG A 341 10.59 10.89 -15.33
C ARG A 341 10.76 12.21 -14.61
N THR A 342 10.90 13.30 -15.36
CA THR A 342 10.98 14.65 -14.77
C THR A 342 9.74 15.48 -15.12
N LEU A 343 9.20 16.19 -14.13
CA LEU A 343 7.97 16.97 -14.28
C LEU A 343 8.22 18.46 -14.00
N PHE A 344 7.69 19.31 -14.87
CA PHE A 344 7.70 20.77 -14.73
C PHE A 344 6.53 21.24 -13.85
N TYR A 345 6.82 21.82 -12.68
CA TYR A 345 5.79 22.38 -11.81
C TYR A 345 5.16 23.66 -12.41
N ARG A 346 3.83 23.75 -12.36
CA ARG A 346 3.09 24.99 -12.61
C ARG A 346 1.87 25.11 -11.70
N ASN A 347 1.65 26.27 -11.09
CA ASN A 347 0.44 26.51 -10.31
C ASN A 347 -0.68 27.05 -11.22
N THR A 348 -1.89 26.54 -11.05
CA THR A 348 -3.04 26.87 -11.91
C THR A 348 -3.84 28.09 -11.43
N VAL A 349 -3.63 28.54 -10.17
CA VAL A 349 -4.42 29.59 -9.53
C VAL A 349 -3.57 30.73 -8.97
N VAL A 350 -2.31 30.48 -8.62
CA VAL A 350 -1.41 31.43 -7.94
C VAL A 350 -0.28 31.84 -8.86
N HIS A 351 -0.01 33.15 -8.96
CA HIS A 351 1.18 33.64 -9.65
C HIS A 351 2.41 33.56 -8.75
N TYR A 352 3.30 32.61 -9.05
CA TYR A 352 4.67 32.59 -8.56
C TYR A 352 5.60 33.15 -9.63
N GLY A 353 6.44 34.12 -9.27
CA GLY A 353 7.42 34.70 -10.19
C GLY A 353 8.72 33.90 -10.31
N GLY A 354 9.59 34.33 -11.22
CA GLY A 354 10.88 33.73 -11.53
C GLY A 354 10.96 33.05 -12.90
N TYR A 355 9.90 33.15 -13.72
CA TYR A 355 9.79 32.55 -15.04
C TYR A 355 10.13 33.56 -16.13
N GLU A 356 10.53 33.11 -17.31
CA GLU A 356 10.77 34.02 -18.45
C GLU A 356 9.46 34.68 -18.89
N SER A 357 8.37 33.91 -18.87
CA SER A 357 7.01 34.34 -19.20
C SER A 357 6.48 35.51 -18.35
N ASP A 358 7.08 35.78 -17.18
CA ASP A 358 6.67 36.87 -16.28
C ASP A 358 6.80 38.26 -16.94
N ALA A 359 7.65 38.41 -17.95
CA ALA A 359 7.77 39.66 -18.71
C ALA A 359 6.46 40.08 -19.41
N GLY A 360 5.58 39.11 -19.70
CA GLY A 360 4.27 39.32 -20.31
C GLY A 360 3.09 39.34 -19.34
N TYR A 361 3.31 39.16 -18.04
CA TYR A 361 2.23 39.03 -17.06
C TYR A 361 1.66 40.39 -16.60
N ASP A 362 0.39 40.66 -16.90
CA ASP A 362 -0.32 41.84 -16.37
C ASP A 362 -0.97 41.52 -15.01
N SER A 363 -0.20 41.74 -13.96
CA SER A 363 -0.61 41.42 -12.60
C SER A 363 -1.88 42.16 -12.15
N ASP A 364 -2.11 43.39 -12.59
CA ASP A 364 -3.28 44.17 -12.16
C ASP A 364 -4.54 43.76 -12.94
N ALA A 365 -4.43 43.58 -14.25
CA ALA A 365 -5.57 43.21 -15.09
C ALA A 365 -5.99 41.76 -14.90
N TRP A 366 -5.05 40.85 -14.63
CA TRP A 366 -5.29 39.40 -14.67
C TRP A 366 -5.48 38.73 -13.31
N SER A 367 -5.51 39.52 -12.24
CA SER A 367 -5.73 38.98 -10.88
C SER A 367 -7.19 39.05 -10.44
N GLN A 368 -7.59 38.14 -9.56
CA GLN A 368 -8.87 38.23 -8.85
C GLN A 368 -8.85 39.40 -7.86
N TYR A 369 -9.96 40.13 -7.79
CA TYR A 369 -10.13 41.23 -6.84
C TYR A 369 -11.61 41.46 -6.50
N THR A 370 -11.85 42.16 -5.40
CA THR A 370 -13.12 42.81 -5.07
C THR A 370 -12.95 44.33 -5.06
N ILE A 371 -14.06 45.06 -5.20
CA ILE A 371 -14.07 46.53 -5.07
C ILE A 371 -14.71 46.88 -3.74
N GLY A 372 -13.96 47.55 -2.86
CA GLY A 372 -14.47 48.05 -1.59
C GLY A 372 -15.50 49.17 -1.78
N ASP A 373 -16.28 49.43 -0.73
CA ASP A 373 -17.31 50.50 -0.74
C ASP A 373 -16.73 51.90 -1.01
N ASP A 374 -15.43 52.09 -0.78
CA ASP A 374 -14.66 53.30 -1.06
C ASP A 374 -14.08 53.36 -2.48
N GLY A 375 -14.32 52.32 -3.30
CA GLY A 375 -13.79 52.18 -4.65
C GLY A 375 -12.39 51.57 -4.72
N THR A 376 -11.81 51.12 -3.60
CA THR A 376 -10.47 50.51 -3.57
C THR A 376 -10.50 49.08 -4.11
N THR A 377 -9.55 48.73 -4.98
CA THR A 377 -9.34 47.35 -5.45
C THR A 377 -8.63 46.53 -4.39
N ASN A 378 -9.30 45.47 -3.90
CA ASN A 378 -8.75 44.52 -2.95
C ASN A 378 -8.47 43.20 -3.67
N TYR A 379 -7.21 42.96 -4.00
CA TYR A 379 -6.80 41.72 -4.65
C TYR A 379 -6.95 40.52 -3.71
N THR A 380 -7.36 39.38 -4.27
CA THR A 380 -7.36 38.10 -3.56
C THR A 380 -5.93 37.59 -3.47
N LEU A 381 -5.43 37.39 -2.24
CA LEU A 381 -4.05 37.02 -1.97
C LEU A 381 -3.94 35.67 -1.25
N ILE A 382 -2.93 34.90 -1.62
CA ILE A 382 -2.46 33.72 -0.89
C ILE A 382 -1.23 34.10 -0.06
N ARG A 383 -1.20 33.65 1.21
CA ARG A 383 -0.16 34.00 2.20
C ARG A 383 0.04 35.52 2.34
N ASN A 384 -1.02 36.29 2.08
CA ASN A 384 -1.02 37.76 2.06
C ASN A 384 -0.03 38.42 1.08
N ILE A 385 0.54 37.68 0.13
CA ILE A 385 1.58 38.21 -0.79
C ILE A 385 1.42 37.79 -2.25
N TYR A 386 0.88 36.60 -2.54
CA TYR A 386 0.77 36.10 -3.92
C TYR A 386 -0.62 36.36 -4.48
N ARG A 387 -0.73 36.98 -5.65
CA ARG A 387 -2.01 37.21 -6.32
C ARG A 387 -2.55 35.95 -6.96
N MET A 388 -3.87 35.82 -6.98
CA MET A 388 -4.57 34.73 -7.66
C MET A 388 -5.01 35.11 -9.07
N TYR A 389 -4.81 34.22 -10.04
CA TYR A 389 -5.24 34.36 -11.42
C TYR A 389 -6.76 34.42 -11.55
N ASN A 390 -7.24 35.25 -12.47
CA ASN A 390 -8.64 35.27 -12.87
C ASN A 390 -8.83 34.59 -14.24
N ALA A 391 -9.13 33.28 -14.22
CA ALA A 391 -9.29 32.48 -15.43
C ALA A 391 -10.45 32.95 -16.34
N SER A 392 -11.38 33.80 -15.87
CA SER A 392 -12.43 34.35 -16.73
C SER A 392 -11.92 35.33 -17.80
N ILE A 393 -10.65 35.73 -17.71
CA ILE A 393 -10.00 36.65 -18.66
C ILE A 393 -9.33 35.83 -19.76
N PRO A 394 -9.79 35.91 -21.02
CA PRO A 394 -9.24 35.12 -22.12
C PRO A 394 -7.73 35.34 -22.35
N GLU A 395 -7.27 36.59 -22.26
CA GLU A 395 -5.85 36.93 -22.45
C GLU A 395 -4.95 36.30 -21.38
N LEU A 396 -5.46 36.14 -20.14
CA LEU A 396 -4.74 35.42 -19.10
C LEU A 396 -4.67 33.93 -19.42
N ARG A 397 -5.77 33.32 -19.88
CA ARG A 397 -5.78 31.89 -20.26
C ARG A 397 -4.77 31.62 -21.36
N GLU A 398 -4.76 32.46 -22.40
CA GLU A 398 -3.79 32.36 -23.50
C GLU A 398 -2.34 32.48 -22.99
N TRP A 399 -2.03 33.52 -22.20
CA TRP A 399 -0.69 33.68 -21.62
C TRP A 399 -0.28 32.49 -20.73
N TRP A 400 -1.20 31.98 -19.90
CA TRP A 400 -0.89 30.89 -18.97
C TRP A 400 -0.63 29.58 -19.73
N LEU A 401 -1.39 29.30 -20.79
CA LEU A 401 -1.19 28.15 -21.67
C LEU A 401 0.17 28.22 -22.39
N ASP A 402 0.50 29.37 -22.98
CA ASP A 402 1.79 29.59 -23.64
C ASP A 402 2.94 29.42 -22.65
N ALA A 403 2.81 29.98 -21.44
CA ALA A 403 3.81 29.86 -20.37
C ALA A 403 3.97 28.42 -19.84
N ALA A 404 2.91 27.62 -19.83
CA ALA A 404 2.99 26.22 -19.42
C ALA A 404 3.67 25.35 -20.49
N LEU A 405 3.39 25.62 -21.77
CA LEU A 405 3.91 24.85 -22.90
C LEU A 405 5.34 25.26 -23.31
N SER A 406 5.81 26.44 -22.92
CA SER A 406 7.12 26.97 -23.33
C SER A 406 8.30 26.07 -22.98
N ILE A 407 8.19 25.25 -21.92
CA ILE A 407 9.23 24.28 -21.56
C ILE A 407 9.53 23.28 -22.69
N PHE A 408 8.56 23.04 -23.58
CA PHE A 408 8.70 22.16 -24.73
C PHE A 408 9.14 22.87 -26.02
N ASP A 409 9.22 24.20 -26.03
CA ASP A 409 9.79 24.96 -27.15
C ASP A 409 11.33 24.88 -27.16
N ASP A 410 11.93 24.68 -25.99
CA ASP A 410 13.35 24.33 -25.85
C ASP A 410 13.59 22.87 -26.33
N PRO A 411 14.49 22.61 -27.29
CA PRO A 411 14.84 21.25 -27.69
C PRO A 411 15.30 20.34 -26.54
N ASP A 412 16.05 20.88 -25.58
CA ASP A 412 16.52 20.13 -24.41
C ASP A 412 15.38 19.91 -23.41
N GLY A 413 14.46 20.86 -23.29
CA GLY A 413 13.22 20.68 -22.52
C GLY A 413 12.31 19.62 -23.15
N MET A 414 12.10 19.66 -24.47
CA MET A 414 11.37 18.63 -25.21
C MET A 414 12.02 17.25 -25.08
N ALA A 415 13.35 17.16 -25.04
CA ALA A 415 14.05 15.90 -24.89
C ALA A 415 14.02 15.36 -23.46
N ASN A 416 14.19 16.21 -22.45
CA ASN A 416 14.52 15.78 -21.09
C ASN A 416 13.42 16.01 -20.05
N VAL A 417 12.41 16.85 -20.32
CA VAL A 417 11.25 17.06 -19.43
C VAL A 417 10.10 16.18 -19.88
N ASP A 418 9.65 15.24 -19.05
CA ASP A 418 8.66 14.22 -19.44
C ASP A 418 7.20 14.67 -19.27
N GLY A 419 6.93 15.76 -18.54
CA GLY A 419 5.57 16.22 -18.33
C GLY A 419 5.43 17.51 -17.56
N ILE A 420 4.18 17.90 -17.33
CA ILE A 420 3.79 19.03 -16.50
C ILE A 420 3.06 18.51 -15.26
N PHE A 421 3.46 19.02 -14.10
CA PHE A 421 2.77 18.86 -12.84
C PHE A 421 1.97 20.14 -12.53
N LEU A 422 0.66 20.00 -12.34
CA LEU A 422 -0.22 21.12 -12.03
C LEU A 422 -0.56 21.16 -10.55
N ASP A 423 -0.24 22.27 -9.89
CA ASP A 423 -0.61 22.49 -8.50
C ASP A 423 -1.93 23.26 -8.37
N LYS A 424 -2.63 22.99 -7.25
CA LYS A 424 -3.91 23.57 -6.87
C LYS A 424 -5.02 23.33 -7.91
N VAL A 425 -5.11 22.10 -8.42
CA VAL A 425 -6.17 21.68 -9.32
C VAL A 425 -7.43 21.41 -8.48
N GLY A 426 -8.54 22.03 -8.83
CA GLY A 426 -9.81 21.81 -8.14
C GLY A 426 -10.99 22.19 -9.01
N GLY A 427 -12.21 21.93 -8.53
CA GLY A 427 -13.44 22.16 -9.30
C GLY A 427 -13.98 20.90 -9.98
N GLY A 428 -13.48 19.72 -9.58
CA GLY A 428 -14.01 18.40 -9.90
C GLY A 428 -15.12 17.94 -8.94
N GLY A 429 -15.60 18.82 -8.06
CA GLY A 429 -16.77 18.58 -7.21
C GLY A 429 -18.12 18.55 -7.95
N ALA A 430 -18.09 18.72 -9.26
CA ALA A 430 -19.23 18.64 -10.17
C ALA A 430 -18.73 18.24 -11.57
N PRO A 431 -19.63 17.76 -12.47
CA PRO A 431 -19.27 17.43 -13.84
C PRO A 431 -18.54 18.56 -14.56
N LEU A 432 -17.46 18.22 -15.29
CA LEU A 432 -16.65 19.19 -16.03
C LEU A 432 -17.40 19.87 -17.19
N ILE A 433 -18.49 19.25 -17.64
CA ILE A 433 -19.35 19.69 -18.74
C ILE A 433 -20.78 19.87 -18.20
N ASP A 434 -21.41 20.99 -18.50
CA ASP A 434 -22.80 21.28 -18.12
C ASP A 434 -23.81 20.49 -18.97
N GLY A 435 -25.11 20.57 -18.60
CA GLY A 435 -26.19 19.88 -19.30
C GLY A 435 -26.41 20.33 -20.75
N GLU A 436 -25.83 21.48 -21.13
CA GLU A 436 -25.86 22.06 -22.46
C GLU A 436 -24.63 21.70 -23.31
N GLY A 437 -23.64 21.01 -22.72
CA GLY A 437 -22.42 20.57 -23.39
C GLY A 437 -21.27 21.58 -23.37
N ASN A 438 -21.33 22.63 -22.55
CA ASN A 438 -20.24 23.60 -22.37
C ASN A 438 -19.37 23.23 -21.16
N PHE A 439 -18.15 23.74 -21.11
CA PHE A 439 -17.31 23.61 -19.92
C PHE A 439 -17.96 24.29 -18.71
N ALA A 440 -17.91 23.63 -17.55
CA ALA A 440 -18.47 24.14 -16.30
C ALA A 440 -17.83 25.47 -15.84
N SER A 441 -16.61 25.76 -16.30
CA SER A 441 -15.98 27.06 -16.12
C SER A 441 -14.88 27.33 -17.16
N ASP A 442 -14.53 28.60 -17.30
CA ASP A 442 -13.36 29.07 -18.04
C ASP A 442 -12.04 28.44 -17.54
N TYR A 443 -11.96 28.09 -16.25
CA TYR A 443 -10.82 27.41 -15.66
C TYR A 443 -10.71 25.96 -16.16
N VAL A 444 -11.83 25.23 -16.19
CA VAL A 444 -11.89 23.87 -16.75
C VAL A 444 -11.53 23.89 -18.24
N GLU A 445 -12.04 24.85 -19.00
CA GLU A 445 -11.66 25.04 -20.42
C GLU A 445 -10.14 25.23 -20.58
N MET A 446 -9.50 26.03 -19.71
CA MET A 446 -8.06 26.25 -19.71
C MET A 446 -7.29 24.94 -19.52
N LEU A 447 -7.62 24.15 -18.49
CA LEU A 447 -6.93 22.89 -18.20
C LEU A 447 -7.18 21.83 -19.28
N TYR A 448 -8.41 21.74 -19.80
CA TYR A 448 -8.73 20.86 -20.90
C TYR A 448 -7.94 21.23 -22.15
N THR A 449 -7.84 22.53 -22.46
CA THR A 449 -7.08 23.04 -23.60
C THR A 449 -5.59 22.71 -23.48
N LEU A 450 -4.99 22.87 -22.29
CA LEU A 450 -3.62 22.43 -22.04
C LEU A 450 -3.45 20.95 -22.39
N ARG A 451 -4.33 20.07 -21.87
CA ARG A 451 -4.25 18.63 -22.12
C ARG A 451 -4.29 18.26 -23.60
N GLN A 452 -5.03 19.02 -24.41
CA GLN A 452 -5.11 18.82 -25.86
C GLN A 452 -3.87 19.32 -26.61
N GLN A 453 -3.22 20.38 -26.11
CA GLN A 453 -2.03 20.98 -26.74
C GLN A 453 -0.71 20.32 -26.31
N MET A 454 -0.71 19.63 -25.18
CA MET A 454 0.43 18.84 -24.69
C MET A 454 0.94 17.85 -25.77
N PRO A 455 2.27 17.73 -25.97
CA PRO A 455 2.81 16.72 -26.86
C PRO A 455 2.37 15.30 -26.44
N ALA A 456 2.09 14.43 -27.42
CA ALA A 456 1.41 13.15 -27.17
C ALA A 456 2.16 12.18 -26.25
N ASN A 457 3.48 12.34 -26.11
CA ASN A 457 4.36 11.52 -25.27
C ASN A 457 4.69 12.18 -23.91
N LYS A 458 3.97 13.23 -23.52
CA LYS A 458 4.19 13.94 -22.24
C LYS A 458 3.10 13.63 -21.23
N LEU A 459 3.47 13.61 -19.95
CA LEU A 459 2.56 13.40 -18.83
C LEU A 459 1.90 14.72 -18.41
N LEU A 460 0.63 14.65 -18.03
CA LEU A 460 -0.06 15.68 -17.28
C LEU A 460 -0.58 15.09 -15.96
N THR A 461 0.00 15.50 -14.85
CA THR A 461 -0.42 15.13 -13.50
C THR A 461 -0.73 16.38 -12.68
N GLY A 462 -1.40 16.23 -11.55
CA GLY A 462 -1.62 17.39 -10.68
C GLY A 462 -2.02 17.07 -9.26
N ASN A 463 -1.90 18.07 -8.39
CA ASN A 463 -2.43 18.06 -7.04
C ASN A 463 -3.96 18.20 -7.11
N THR A 464 -4.65 17.06 -7.21
CA THR A 464 -6.06 16.97 -7.65
C THR A 464 -6.94 16.28 -6.61
N LEU A 465 -6.72 14.99 -6.36
CA LEU A 465 -7.56 14.20 -5.47
C LEU A 465 -7.41 14.65 -4.02
N ARG A 466 -8.53 14.94 -3.36
CA ARG A 466 -8.60 15.54 -2.02
C ARG A 466 -9.85 15.09 -1.27
N ASN A 467 -9.71 14.27 -0.24
CA ASN A 467 -10.85 13.87 0.60
C ASN A 467 -11.65 15.09 1.10
N GLU A 468 -10.97 16.19 1.44
CA GLU A 468 -11.63 17.37 1.99
C GLU A 468 -12.44 18.18 0.96
N ASN A 469 -12.30 17.86 -0.33
CA ASN A 469 -13.02 18.53 -1.40
C ASN A 469 -14.25 17.72 -1.80
N LYS A 470 -15.28 18.43 -2.27
CA LYS A 470 -16.49 17.80 -2.78
C LYS A 470 -16.16 16.79 -3.89
N ASN A 471 -16.75 15.58 -3.82
CA ASN A 471 -16.51 14.46 -4.75
C ASN A 471 -15.01 14.08 -4.88
N GLY A 472 -14.16 14.47 -3.92
CA GLY A 472 -12.73 14.19 -3.99
C GLY A 472 -12.01 14.87 -5.15
N ASP A 473 -12.65 15.82 -5.84
CA ASP A 473 -12.28 16.33 -7.17
C ASP A 473 -12.09 15.23 -8.25
N ARG A 474 -12.72 14.05 -8.10
CA ARG A 474 -12.58 12.89 -9.01
C ARG A 474 -12.77 13.23 -10.48
N GLU A 475 -13.71 14.11 -10.82
CA GLU A 475 -13.99 14.52 -12.20
C GLU A 475 -12.78 15.13 -12.92
N MET A 476 -11.87 15.80 -12.21
CA MET A 476 -10.66 16.37 -12.81
C MET A 476 -9.70 15.30 -13.36
N MET A 477 -9.85 14.05 -12.93
CA MET A 477 -9.09 12.91 -13.46
C MET A 477 -9.50 12.54 -14.88
N SER A 478 -10.56 13.15 -15.42
CA SER A 478 -10.88 13.12 -16.86
C SER A 478 -9.88 13.94 -17.69
N ILE A 479 -9.21 14.92 -17.08
CA ILE A 479 -8.14 15.73 -17.69
C ILE A 479 -6.77 15.17 -17.31
N MET A 480 -6.60 14.78 -16.04
CA MET A 480 -5.31 14.34 -15.49
C MET A 480 -5.04 12.85 -15.76
N GLN A 481 -3.77 12.51 -15.96
CA GLN A 481 -3.30 11.12 -16.03
C GLN A 481 -2.93 10.57 -14.65
N GLY A 482 -2.76 11.44 -13.65
CA GLY A 482 -2.45 11.03 -12.29
C GLY A 482 -2.61 12.17 -11.29
N SER A 483 -2.68 11.80 -10.03
CA SER A 483 -2.78 12.73 -8.91
C SER A 483 -1.59 12.64 -7.98
N TYR A 484 -1.17 13.80 -7.50
CA TYR A 484 -0.44 13.94 -6.24
C TYR A 484 -1.43 14.16 -5.10
N LEU A 485 -1.12 13.64 -3.92
CA LEU A 485 -1.93 13.84 -2.72
C LEU A 485 -1.08 14.41 -1.59
N GLU A 486 -1.58 15.49 -0.99
CA GLU A 486 -1.16 16.06 0.29
C GLU A 486 -2.44 16.36 1.10
N ARG A 487 -2.31 16.71 2.39
CA ARG A 487 -3.47 16.89 3.30
C ARG A 487 -4.41 15.67 3.30
N TRP A 488 -3.87 14.50 3.01
CA TRP A 488 -4.62 13.28 2.73
C TRP A 488 -5.27 12.66 3.98
N ARG A 489 -5.13 13.28 5.15
CA ARG A 489 -5.85 12.96 6.40
C ARG A 489 -6.76 14.08 6.87
N LEU A 490 -6.88 15.18 6.11
CA LEU A 490 -7.68 16.32 6.51
C LEU A 490 -9.18 15.99 6.34
N PRO A 491 -10.01 16.09 7.40
CA PRO A 491 -11.44 15.84 7.29
C PRO A 491 -12.16 16.90 6.44
N ASP A 492 -13.19 16.48 5.70
CA ASP A 492 -14.14 17.35 5.03
C ASP A 492 -14.97 18.10 6.08
N ALA A 493 -14.74 19.40 6.20
CA ALA A 493 -15.46 20.26 7.15
C ALA A 493 -16.97 20.38 6.83
N SER A 494 -17.41 20.00 5.64
CA SER A 494 -18.81 20.00 5.20
C SER A 494 -19.51 18.65 5.40
N SER A 495 -18.78 17.61 5.81
CA SER A 495 -19.32 16.30 6.14
C SER A 495 -20.42 16.36 7.21
N ASN A 496 -21.45 15.53 7.03
CA ASN A 496 -22.52 15.42 8.01
C ASN A 496 -23.06 13.98 8.05
N PRO A 497 -22.79 13.20 9.12
CA PRO A 497 -22.10 13.58 10.35
C PRO A 497 -20.64 14.00 10.12
N ALA A 498 -20.06 14.70 11.08
CA ALA A 498 -18.69 15.19 10.98
C ALA A 498 -17.70 14.01 10.83
N GLN A 499 -16.87 14.07 9.80
CA GLN A 499 -15.83 13.11 9.47
C GLN A 499 -14.68 13.20 10.50
N THR A 500 -14.19 12.06 10.96
CA THR A 500 -12.96 11.97 11.76
C THR A 500 -11.71 11.97 10.89
N VAL A 501 -10.52 12.11 11.49
CA VAL A 501 -9.24 11.96 10.76
C VAL A 501 -9.04 10.53 10.24
N ALA A 502 -9.55 9.53 10.98
CA ALA A 502 -9.49 8.13 10.57
C ALA A 502 -10.37 7.89 9.34
N ASP A 503 -11.62 8.39 9.34
CA ASP A 503 -12.51 8.36 8.16
C ASP A 503 -11.86 9.05 6.95
N ALA A 504 -11.24 10.22 7.14
CA ALA A 504 -10.55 10.93 6.06
C ALA A 504 -9.39 10.11 5.46
N THR A 505 -8.68 9.37 6.32
CA THR A 505 -7.60 8.48 5.89
C THR A 505 -8.15 7.27 5.11
N CYS A 506 -9.26 6.67 5.56
CA CYS A 506 -9.95 5.60 4.83
C CYS A 506 -10.39 6.04 3.44
N VAL A 507 -11.06 7.19 3.32
CA VAL A 507 -11.51 7.75 2.04
C VAL A 507 -10.32 8.01 1.11
N THR A 508 -9.20 8.54 1.63
CA THR A 508 -7.98 8.73 0.84
C THR A 508 -7.44 7.41 0.29
N ILE A 509 -7.30 6.38 1.14
CA ILE A 509 -6.84 5.05 0.69
C ILE A 509 -7.74 4.59 -0.45
N GLN A 510 -9.06 4.73 -0.30
CA GLN A 510 -10.02 4.34 -1.32
C GLN A 510 -9.91 5.18 -2.61
N LEU A 511 -9.77 6.51 -2.54
CA LEU A 511 -9.51 7.38 -3.69
C LEU A 511 -8.24 6.98 -4.45
N MET A 512 -7.17 6.62 -3.72
CA MET A 512 -5.93 6.14 -4.33
C MET A 512 -6.14 4.81 -5.04
N ARG A 513 -6.77 3.84 -4.37
CA ARG A 513 -7.03 2.51 -4.94
C ARG A 513 -7.96 2.58 -6.16
N GLU A 514 -9.04 3.36 -6.10
CA GLU A 514 -9.94 3.56 -7.23
C GLU A 514 -9.18 4.12 -8.45
N ALA A 515 -8.38 5.17 -8.25
CA ALA A 515 -7.56 5.77 -9.30
C ALA A 515 -6.57 4.76 -9.91
N LEU A 516 -5.86 4.02 -9.06
CA LEU A 516 -4.84 3.06 -9.44
C LEU A 516 -5.43 1.84 -10.18
N SER A 517 -6.55 1.31 -9.70
CA SER A 517 -7.28 0.22 -10.36
C SER A 517 -7.75 0.59 -11.78
N LEU A 518 -7.89 1.89 -12.03
CA LEU A 518 -8.26 2.48 -13.32
C LEU A 518 -7.04 2.96 -14.14
N GLY A 519 -5.83 2.58 -13.72
CA GLY A 519 -4.58 2.84 -14.44
C GLY A 519 -4.08 4.28 -14.34
N LYS A 520 -4.55 5.07 -13.37
CA LYS A 520 -4.01 6.41 -13.09
C LYS A 520 -2.71 6.30 -12.30
N ILE A 521 -1.86 7.33 -12.42
CA ILE A 521 -0.67 7.46 -11.57
C ILE A 521 -1.08 8.08 -10.22
N ILE A 522 -0.60 7.51 -9.12
CA ILE A 522 -0.74 8.12 -7.79
C ILE A 522 0.64 8.40 -7.20
N MET A 523 0.84 9.64 -6.76
CA MET A 523 2.05 10.12 -6.10
C MET A 523 1.67 10.59 -4.71
N LEU A 524 1.81 9.72 -3.71
CA LEU A 524 1.52 10.10 -2.32
C LEU A 524 2.68 10.92 -1.77
N GLN A 525 2.42 12.17 -1.37
CA GLN A 525 3.38 12.93 -0.58
C GLN A 525 3.16 12.65 0.89
N SER A 526 4.21 12.14 1.53
CA SER A 526 4.22 11.94 2.96
C SER A 526 5.49 12.49 3.59
N GLY A 527 5.50 12.41 4.90
CA GLY A 527 6.51 12.83 5.85
C GLY A 527 6.03 12.35 7.21
N PRO A 528 6.80 12.56 8.28
CA PRO A 528 6.36 12.17 9.61
C PRO A 528 5.04 12.90 9.92
N ILE A 529 3.99 12.08 10.04
CA ILE A 529 2.56 12.37 10.04
C ILE A 529 2.19 13.82 9.64
N GLY A 530 1.68 13.97 8.41
CA GLY A 530 0.86 15.13 8.06
C GLY A 530 1.60 16.40 7.67
N PHE A 531 2.52 16.32 6.71
CA PHE A 531 3.29 17.46 6.17
C PHE A 531 2.45 18.69 5.72
N THR A 532 1.11 18.64 5.80
CA THR A 532 0.16 19.77 5.64
C THR A 532 -1.20 19.57 6.37
N GLU A 533 -1.33 18.70 7.39
CA GLU A 533 -2.63 18.26 7.96
C GLU A 533 -3.52 19.37 8.56
N VAL A 534 -3.04 20.62 8.70
CA VAL A 534 -3.83 21.78 9.10
C VAL A 534 -3.54 22.98 8.19
N GLU A 535 -4.54 23.81 7.89
CA GLU A 535 -4.32 25.06 7.15
C GLU A 535 -3.28 25.94 7.88
N ASN A 536 -2.12 26.15 7.25
CA ASN A 536 -1.00 26.96 7.74
C ASN A 536 -0.15 26.31 8.86
N ASP A 537 -0.20 25.00 9.03
CA ASP A 537 0.77 24.25 9.83
C ASP A 537 1.75 23.53 8.89
N ASP A 538 3.04 23.88 8.96
CA ASP A 538 4.11 23.25 8.17
C ASP A 538 4.60 21.94 8.84
N GLY A 539 3.89 21.45 9.88
CA GLY A 539 4.23 20.26 10.67
C GLY A 539 5.40 20.51 11.63
N GLU A 540 5.56 19.63 12.64
CA GLU A 540 6.81 19.61 13.42
C GLU A 540 7.92 19.02 12.55
N LEU A 541 8.81 19.90 12.07
CA LEU A 541 10.00 19.47 11.35
C LEU A 541 10.90 18.69 12.28
N PHE A 542 11.25 17.47 11.88
CA PHE A 542 12.25 16.69 12.58
C PHE A 542 13.59 17.41 12.53
N THR A 543 14.29 17.38 13.65
CA THR A 543 15.65 17.95 13.78
C THR A 543 16.73 16.87 13.79
N ASP A 544 16.32 15.61 13.81
CA ASP A 544 17.17 14.43 13.90
C ASP A 544 16.80 13.40 12.82
N GLN A 545 17.82 12.83 12.19
CA GLN A 545 17.69 11.92 11.05
C GLN A 545 17.16 10.53 11.45
N GLU A 546 17.58 10.01 12.61
CA GLU A 546 17.20 8.68 13.10
C GLU A 546 15.73 8.68 13.49
N ALA A 547 15.27 9.71 14.21
CA ALA A 547 13.86 9.88 14.55
C ALA A 547 12.97 10.09 13.31
N PHE A 548 13.47 10.78 12.27
CA PHE A 548 12.73 10.95 11.01
C PHE A 548 12.54 9.62 10.28
N ALA A 549 13.61 8.81 10.18
CA ALA A 549 13.54 7.49 9.57
C ALA A 549 12.63 6.54 10.35
N ALA A 550 12.73 6.52 11.68
CA ALA A 550 11.92 5.65 12.53
C ALA A 550 10.40 5.96 12.50
N ALA A 551 9.99 7.12 11.98
CA ALA A 551 8.59 7.51 11.86
C ALA A 551 7.95 7.12 10.51
N VAL A 552 8.68 6.43 9.62
CA VAL A 552 8.23 6.10 8.26
C VAL A 552 7.08 5.09 8.23
N ASP A 553 7.04 4.16 9.19
CA ASP A 553 6.21 2.94 9.13
C ASP A 553 4.73 3.21 8.89
N VAL A 554 4.13 4.19 9.57
CA VAL A 554 2.70 4.48 9.43
C VAL A 554 2.38 5.00 8.02
N ALA A 555 3.19 5.94 7.50
CA ALA A 555 2.98 6.50 6.17
C ALA A 555 3.23 5.46 5.08
N LEU A 556 4.28 4.63 5.26
CA LEU A 556 4.61 3.55 4.34
C LEU A 556 3.55 2.46 4.35
N ALA A 557 3.05 2.05 5.52
CA ALA A 557 1.99 1.06 5.62
C ALA A 557 0.71 1.55 4.93
N ILE A 558 0.26 2.79 5.16
CA ILE A 558 -0.90 3.37 4.47
C ILE A 558 -0.70 3.38 2.95
N PHE A 559 0.49 3.75 2.48
CA PHE A 559 0.83 3.67 1.06
C PHE A 559 0.73 2.23 0.53
N LEU A 560 1.31 1.26 1.22
CA LEU A 560 1.32 -0.14 0.82
C LEU A 560 -0.06 -0.80 0.89
N ILE A 561 -0.96 -0.36 1.78
CA ILE A 561 -2.37 -0.77 1.73
C ILE A 561 -3.00 -0.31 0.41
N ALA A 562 -2.73 0.92 -0.01
CA ALA A 562 -3.33 1.50 -1.22
C ALA A 562 -2.63 1.14 -2.54
N ALA A 563 -1.38 0.70 -2.51
CA ALA A 563 -0.52 0.66 -3.69
C ALA A 563 -0.96 -0.39 -4.72
N GLU A 564 -1.12 0.00 -5.97
CA GLU A 564 -1.21 -0.91 -7.12
C GLU A 564 -0.17 -0.46 -8.17
N GLU A 565 -0.18 -1.06 -9.35
CA GLU A 565 0.68 -0.61 -10.46
C GLU A 565 0.49 0.90 -10.72
N ASN A 566 1.61 1.63 -10.82
CA ASN A 566 1.69 3.10 -10.95
C ASN A 566 1.46 3.93 -9.67
N ALA A 567 1.54 3.31 -8.48
CA ALA A 567 1.65 4.02 -7.21
C ALA A 567 3.11 4.37 -6.88
N TYR A 568 3.38 5.60 -6.43
CA TYR A 568 4.71 6.06 -6.04
C TYR A 568 4.67 6.76 -4.68
N PHE A 569 5.63 6.43 -3.83
CA PHE A 569 5.78 6.93 -2.47
C PHE A 569 6.83 8.05 -2.37
N SER A 570 6.57 9.04 -1.53
CA SER A 570 7.54 10.08 -1.15
C SER A 570 7.46 10.27 0.36
N TYR A 571 8.61 10.40 1.02
CA TYR A 571 8.70 10.69 2.45
C TYR A 571 9.74 11.80 2.68
N GLN A 572 9.29 13.03 2.95
CA GLN A 572 10.16 14.21 3.05
C GLN A 572 9.76 15.10 4.22
N ASN A 573 10.77 15.73 4.83
CA ASN A 573 10.64 16.81 5.81
C ASN A 573 10.77 18.21 5.15
N THR A 574 11.27 18.28 3.92
CA THR A 574 11.33 19.50 3.11
C THR A 574 11.53 19.10 1.66
N VAL A 575 11.09 19.93 0.72
CA VAL A 575 11.39 19.75 -0.72
C VAL A 575 12.69 20.46 -1.14
N ASN A 576 13.34 21.16 -0.21
CA ASN A 576 14.43 22.09 -0.51
C ASN A 576 15.82 21.47 -0.33
N ALA A 577 16.54 21.24 -1.43
CA ALA A 577 17.84 20.60 -1.43
C ALA A 577 19.01 21.47 -0.93
N LEU A 578 18.71 22.66 -0.41
CA LEU A 578 19.63 23.49 0.35
C LEU A 578 19.65 23.13 1.85
N ASP A 579 18.64 22.42 2.31
CA ASP A 579 18.60 21.86 3.66
C ASP A 579 19.46 20.58 3.71
N ASP A 580 19.63 20.02 4.92
CA ASP A 580 20.37 18.77 5.12
C ASP A 580 19.76 17.64 4.26
N ASP A 581 20.61 16.81 3.65
CA ASP A 581 20.20 15.85 2.63
C ASP A 581 19.08 14.92 3.08
N TRP A 582 19.18 14.40 4.30
CA TRP A 582 18.19 13.51 4.88
C TRP A 582 16.78 14.10 5.02
N LYS A 583 16.62 15.43 4.95
CA LYS A 583 15.31 16.09 5.06
C LYS A 583 14.52 16.05 3.76
N TRP A 584 15.19 15.98 2.62
CA TRP A 584 14.54 15.99 1.31
C TRP A 584 14.80 14.70 0.51
N ASP A 585 15.88 13.98 0.81
CA ASP A 585 16.22 12.69 0.22
C ASP A 585 16.05 11.56 1.25
N SER A 586 15.10 10.66 0.98
CA SER A 586 14.79 9.49 1.80
C SER A 586 15.55 8.21 1.38
N SER A 587 16.51 8.33 0.47
CA SER A 587 17.32 7.20 -0.03
C SER A 587 18.03 6.41 1.06
N PHE A 588 18.32 7.03 2.20
CA PHE A 588 19.01 6.39 3.33
C PHE A 588 18.09 5.54 4.23
N ILE A 589 16.76 5.61 4.08
CA ILE A 589 15.81 4.83 4.88
C ILE A 589 15.84 3.38 4.40
N GLU A 590 16.13 2.45 5.31
CA GLU A 590 16.40 1.05 4.96
C GLU A 590 15.18 0.36 4.34
N GLU A 591 14.00 0.57 4.95
CA GLU A 591 12.71 0.00 4.55
C GLU A 591 12.38 0.31 3.08
N LEU A 592 12.79 1.48 2.58
CA LEU A 592 12.51 1.91 1.20
C LEU A 592 13.44 1.25 0.16
N ASN A 593 14.48 0.56 0.61
CA ASN A 593 15.45 -0.12 -0.25
C ASN A 593 15.40 -1.65 -0.12
N ARG A 594 14.56 -2.18 0.78
CA ARG A 594 14.34 -3.63 0.93
C ARG A 594 13.54 -4.18 -0.26
N PRO A 595 13.75 -5.45 -0.63
CA PRO A 595 12.91 -6.13 -1.62
C PRO A 595 11.45 -6.09 -1.20
N LEU A 596 10.54 -5.54 -2.03
CA LEU A 596 9.11 -5.45 -1.73
C LEU A 596 8.33 -6.63 -2.32
N GLY A 597 8.51 -6.83 -3.63
CA GLY A 597 7.80 -7.83 -4.41
C GLY A 597 6.34 -7.45 -4.69
N LYS A 598 5.65 -8.25 -5.50
CA LYS A 598 4.26 -7.97 -5.91
C LYS A 598 3.30 -8.14 -4.74
N PRO A 599 2.17 -7.42 -4.71
CA PRO A 599 1.09 -7.73 -3.77
C PRO A 599 0.55 -9.14 -4.05
N LEU A 600 0.33 -9.91 -3.00
CA LEU A 600 -0.22 -11.29 -3.07
C LEU A 600 -1.75 -11.31 -3.19
N GLY A 601 -2.39 -10.17 -2.94
CA GLY A 601 -3.84 -10.01 -3.06
C GLY A 601 -4.30 -8.57 -2.81
N ASP A 602 -5.62 -8.41 -2.85
CA ASP A 602 -6.28 -7.20 -2.38
C ASP A 602 -6.08 -7.03 -0.87
N PRO A 603 -5.94 -5.80 -0.36
CA PRO A 603 -5.95 -5.53 1.07
C PRO A 603 -7.28 -5.94 1.72
N VAL A 604 -7.20 -6.37 2.98
CA VAL A 604 -8.36 -6.63 3.83
C VAL A 604 -8.59 -5.42 4.73
N LYS A 605 -9.85 -4.98 4.84
CA LYS A 605 -10.29 -3.88 5.72
C LYS A 605 -11.24 -4.45 6.78
N ASP A 606 -10.95 -4.19 8.04
CA ASP A 606 -11.82 -4.45 9.19
C ASP A 606 -11.92 -3.18 10.04
N GLY A 607 -12.96 -2.39 9.81
CA GLY A 607 -13.11 -1.06 10.39
C GLY A 607 -11.95 -0.12 9.99
N TYR A 608 -11.14 0.28 10.96
CA TYR A 608 -9.94 1.11 10.76
C TYR A 608 -8.64 0.30 10.65
N VAL A 609 -8.72 -1.03 10.74
CA VAL A 609 -7.57 -1.91 10.59
C VAL A 609 -7.48 -2.41 9.16
N TYR A 610 -6.30 -2.29 8.57
CA TYR A 610 -6.00 -2.77 7.23
C TYR A 610 -4.83 -3.73 7.26
N THR A 611 -4.92 -4.78 6.44
CA THR A 611 -3.80 -5.70 6.19
C THR A 611 -3.58 -5.92 4.72
N ARG A 612 -2.32 -6.17 4.34
CA ARG A 612 -1.96 -6.59 2.98
C ARG A 612 -0.62 -7.32 2.97
N SER A 613 -0.52 -8.35 2.13
CA SER A 613 0.72 -9.11 1.94
C SER A 613 1.36 -8.80 0.59
N TYR A 614 2.68 -8.70 0.59
CA TYR A 614 3.55 -8.66 -0.57
C TYR A 614 4.49 -9.87 -0.53
N GLU A 615 5.22 -10.17 -1.62
CA GLU A 615 6.12 -11.33 -1.66
C GLU A 615 7.17 -11.31 -0.54
N HIS A 616 7.55 -10.14 -0.01
CA HIS A 616 8.60 -9.98 1.01
C HIS A 616 8.19 -9.19 2.27
N VAL A 617 6.96 -8.70 2.36
CA VAL A 617 6.50 -7.93 3.54
C VAL A 617 5.02 -8.13 3.80
N ASP A 618 4.68 -8.36 5.06
CA ASP A 618 3.31 -8.29 5.54
C ASP A 618 3.06 -6.93 6.20
N VAL A 619 1.97 -6.28 5.80
CA VAL A 619 1.59 -4.94 6.21
C VAL A 619 0.37 -5.03 7.10
N TRP A 620 0.45 -4.42 8.27
CA TRP A 620 -0.69 -4.18 9.16
C TRP A 620 -0.70 -2.72 9.58
N VAL A 621 -1.85 -2.06 9.54
CA VAL A 621 -1.99 -0.68 10.03
C VAL A 621 -3.37 -0.45 10.62
N ASN A 622 -3.42 0.22 11.77
CA ASN A 622 -4.62 0.81 12.32
C ASN A 622 -4.58 2.33 12.08
N VAL A 623 -5.44 2.82 11.19
CA VAL A 623 -5.45 4.25 10.80
C VAL A 623 -6.07 5.16 11.86
N GLU A 624 -6.79 4.60 12.84
CA GLU A 624 -7.35 5.35 13.96
C GLU A 624 -6.29 5.58 15.06
N THR A 625 -5.55 4.53 15.45
CA THR A 625 -4.52 4.63 16.49
C THR A 625 -3.16 5.06 15.97
N LEU A 626 -2.96 5.03 14.64
CA LEU A 626 -1.67 5.26 13.96
C LEU A 626 -0.58 4.28 14.40
N GLU A 627 -0.98 3.04 14.61
CA GLU A 627 -0.08 1.92 14.83
C GLU A 627 0.11 1.18 13.51
N ALA A 628 1.35 0.84 13.18
CA ALA A 628 1.69 0.09 11.99
C ALA A 628 2.74 -0.96 12.30
N VAL A 629 2.68 -2.08 11.58
CA VAL A 629 3.68 -3.14 11.59
C VAL A 629 4.00 -3.47 10.14
N LEU A 630 5.27 -3.35 9.78
CA LEU A 630 5.83 -3.81 8.52
C LEU A 630 6.74 -5.00 8.83
N ASP A 631 6.19 -6.20 8.70
CA ASP A 631 6.93 -7.43 8.95
C ASP A 631 7.64 -7.84 7.66
N TRP A 632 8.83 -7.27 7.49
CA TRP A 632 9.72 -7.64 6.38
C TRP A 632 10.27 -9.01 6.68
N ASP A 633 9.92 -10.00 5.87
CA ASP A 633 10.52 -11.32 5.94
C ASP A 633 11.80 -11.29 5.08
N PRO A 634 13.00 -11.23 5.69
CA PRO A 634 14.24 -11.23 4.94
C PRO A 634 14.52 -12.57 4.26
N GLU A 635 13.73 -13.63 4.48
CA GLU A 635 13.94 -14.98 3.96
C GLU A 635 12.83 -15.47 3.02
N ARG A 636 11.63 -14.86 3.00
CA ARG A 636 10.57 -15.18 2.03
C ARG A 636 11.06 -14.96 0.60
N GLY A 637 11.12 -16.03 -0.17
CA GLY A 637 11.55 -15.98 -1.58
C GLY A 637 13.06 -15.78 -1.80
N LEU A 638 13.90 -15.76 -0.75
CA LEU A 638 15.34 -15.81 -0.96
C LEU A 638 15.81 -17.22 -1.31
N SER A 639 16.46 -17.32 -2.47
CA SER A 639 17.14 -18.51 -2.93
C SER A 639 18.37 -18.80 -2.05
N LYS A 640 18.23 -19.71 -1.08
CA LYS A 640 19.30 -20.15 -0.16
C LYS A 640 20.26 -21.09 -0.87
N MET A 641 21.56 -21.01 -0.54
CA MET A 641 22.55 -21.98 -1.02
C MET A 641 22.31 -23.33 -0.34
N ILE A 642 21.99 -24.35 -1.14
CA ILE A 642 21.74 -25.73 -0.72
C ILE A 642 23.04 -26.54 -0.75
N GLY A 643 23.92 -26.23 -1.71
CA GLY A 643 25.20 -26.92 -1.82
C GLY A 643 26.22 -26.19 -2.69
N SER A 644 27.49 -26.52 -2.49
CA SER A 644 28.60 -25.93 -3.23
C SER A 644 29.81 -26.86 -3.33
N ASP A 645 30.60 -26.69 -4.38
CA ASP A 645 31.91 -27.33 -4.55
C ASP A 645 32.83 -26.43 -5.38
N ASN A 646 33.87 -25.91 -4.74
CA ASN A 646 34.95 -25.16 -5.39
C ASN A 646 36.22 -26.01 -5.57
N PHE A 647 36.13 -27.32 -5.33
CA PHE A 647 37.21 -28.29 -5.47
C PHE A 647 38.44 -28.09 -4.54
N ASP A 648 38.40 -27.17 -3.57
CA ASP A 648 39.49 -26.89 -2.62
C ASP A 648 39.32 -27.53 -1.23
N GLY A 649 38.18 -28.15 -0.96
CA GLY A 649 37.98 -29.03 0.19
C GLY A 649 37.02 -28.53 1.27
N VAL A 650 36.41 -27.34 1.12
CA VAL A 650 35.22 -26.94 1.90
C VAL A 650 34.04 -26.95 0.95
N ASN A 651 33.19 -27.96 1.06
CA ASN A 651 32.11 -28.22 0.11
C ASN A 651 30.83 -28.65 0.84
N GLU A 652 29.68 -28.29 0.29
CA GLU A 652 28.34 -28.63 0.79
C GLU A 652 27.61 -29.48 -0.26
N TYR A 653 27.53 -30.79 -0.03
CA TYR A 653 26.74 -31.74 -0.83
C TYR A 653 26.57 -33.04 -0.03
N GLU A 654 25.56 -33.84 -0.36
CA GLU A 654 25.35 -35.15 0.28
C GLU A 654 26.43 -36.15 -0.15
N SER A 655 26.71 -36.21 -1.45
CA SER A 655 27.77 -37.06 -1.97
C SER A 655 28.34 -36.53 -3.28
N ARG A 656 29.61 -36.85 -3.54
CA ARG A 656 30.30 -36.59 -4.81
C ARG A 656 31.08 -37.83 -5.22
N THR A 657 30.79 -38.33 -6.42
CA THR A 657 31.44 -39.53 -6.97
C THR A 657 32.08 -39.24 -8.32
N ILE A 658 33.39 -39.51 -8.43
CA ILE A 658 34.15 -39.45 -9.69
C ILE A 658 34.27 -40.86 -10.25
N ASN A 659 33.52 -41.17 -11.31
CA ASN A 659 33.57 -42.48 -11.96
C ASN A 659 34.67 -42.51 -13.03
N GLY A 660 35.67 -43.37 -12.80
CA GLY A 660 36.83 -43.48 -13.67
C GLY A 660 37.83 -42.34 -13.48
N GLY A 661 38.09 -41.90 -12.23
CA GLY A 661 39.09 -40.86 -11.96
C GLY A 661 40.48 -41.24 -12.47
N ILE A 662 41.07 -40.42 -13.35
CA ILE A 662 42.44 -40.61 -13.85
C ILE A 662 43.14 -39.26 -13.93
N ASN A 663 44.42 -39.27 -13.61
CA ASN A 663 45.33 -38.16 -13.91
C ASN A 663 46.62 -38.79 -14.46
N GLY A 664 46.81 -38.75 -15.78
CA GLY A 664 47.99 -39.30 -16.44
C GLY A 664 48.26 -38.64 -17.78
N ASP A 665 49.43 -38.91 -18.35
CA ASP A 665 50.03 -38.15 -19.46
C ASP A 665 49.17 -37.98 -20.72
N ASN A 666 48.10 -38.77 -20.92
CA ASN A 666 47.24 -38.68 -22.10
C ASN A 666 45.73 -38.52 -21.78
N ASN A 667 45.33 -38.57 -20.50
CA ASN A 667 43.94 -38.53 -20.07
C ASN A 667 43.82 -37.78 -18.73
N LEU A 668 42.79 -36.93 -18.58
CA LEU A 668 42.44 -36.27 -17.33
C LEU A 668 40.93 -36.38 -17.05
N TRP A 669 40.61 -36.83 -15.83
CA TRP A 669 39.27 -36.76 -15.25
C TRP A 669 39.45 -36.74 -13.74
N ASN A 670 39.91 -35.60 -13.22
CA ASN A 670 40.26 -35.50 -11.82
C ASN A 670 40.29 -34.05 -11.35
N ILE A 671 40.23 -33.87 -10.03
CA ILE A 671 40.53 -32.60 -9.40
C ILE A 671 42.02 -32.34 -9.55
N VAL A 672 42.36 -31.18 -10.11
CA VAL A 672 43.73 -30.79 -10.38
C VAL A 672 43.95 -29.31 -10.12
N SER A 673 45.20 -28.95 -9.93
CA SER A 673 45.68 -27.57 -9.98
C SER A 673 46.93 -27.51 -10.84
N ARG A 674 47.47 -26.29 -11.00
CA ARG A 674 48.76 -26.05 -11.66
C ARG A 674 49.89 -26.97 -11.16
N ALA A 675 49.83 -27.42 -9.91
CA ALA A 675 50.87 -28.25 -9.31
C ALA A 675 50.69 -29.76 -9.54
N THR A 676 49.49 -30.24 -9.91
CA THR A 676 49.13 -31.67 -9.77
C THR A 676 48.69 -32.36 -11.06
N VAL A 677 48.31 -31.64 -12.10
CA VAL A 677 47.95 -32.25 -13.40
C VAL A 677 49.17 -32.78 -14.15
N ALA A 678 49.03 -33.96 -14.75
CA ALA A 678 50.11 -34.68 -15.43
C ALA A 678 50.15 -34.44 -16.95
N THR A 679 49.15 -33.76 -17.50
CA THR A 679 49.04 -33.44 -18.94
C THR A 679 49.25 -31.94 -19.16
N ASP A 680 50.14 -31.61 -20.09
CA ASP A 680 50.43 -30.25 -20.55
C ASP A 680 49.27 -29.66 -21.36
N GLU A 681 48.47 -30.48 -22.01
CA GLU A 681 47.28 -30.05 -22.79
C GLU A 681 46.16 -29.43 -21.94
N VAL A 682 46.29 -29.44 -20.61
CA VAL A 682 45.43 -28.67 -19.69
C VAL A 682 46.21 -27.53 -19.02
N ILE A 683 47.57 -27.54 -18.97
CA ILE A 683 48.51 -26.58 -18.32
C ILE A 683 49.29 -25.65 -19.27
N ASP A 684 49.39 -24.38 -18.89
CA ASP A 684 50.40 -23.43 -19.36
C ASP A 684 51.61 -23.60 -18.44
N THR A 685 52.64 -24.30 -18.92
CA THR A 685 53.91 -24.43 -18.18
C THR A 685 54.82 -23.22 -18.39
N SER A 686 54.30 -22.00 -18.43
CA SER A 686 55.14 -20.81 -18.37
C SER A 686 55.76 -20.63 -16.97
N VAL A 687 56.71 -21.50 -16.59
CA VAL A 687 57.80 -21.06 -15.71
C VAL A 687 59.06 -21.86 -16.01
N GLU A 688 60.17 -21.18 -16.31
CA GLU A 688 61.43 -21.76 -15.85
C GLU A 688 61.58 -21.46 -14.36
N ALA A 689 61.46 -22.49 -13.53
CA ALA A 689 62.23 -22.57 -12.29
C ALA A 689 63.19 -23.77 -12.35
N GLY A 690 64.10 -23.71 -13.33
CA GLY A 690 65.36 -24.46 -13.36
C GLY A 690 65.29 -25.89 -13.91
N GLY A 691 65.43 -26.03 -15.22
CA GLY A 691 65.85 -27.31 -15.83
C GLY A 691 65.32 -27.56 -17.25
N VAL A 692 66.11 -27.15 -18.25
CA VAL A 692 66.12 -27.56 -19.68
C VAL A 692 64.88 -28.33 -20.17
N VAL A 693 63.91 -27.62 -20.75
CA VAL A 693 62.86 -28.20 -21.59
C VAL A 693 63.38 -28.35 -23.02
N ALA A 694 63.31 -29.56 -23.56
CA ALA A 694 63.74 -29.87 -24.91
C ALA A 694 62.75 -29.30 -25.94
N LEU A 695 63.30 -28.64 -26.96
CA LEU A 695 62.60 -28.20 -28.17
C LEU A 695 61.99 -29.40 -28.89
N ASN A 696 60.68 -29.60 -28.76
CA ASN A 696 59.87 -30.24 -29.79
C ASN A 696 58.90 -29.19 -30.34
N ALA A 697 58.80 -29.07 -31.67
CA ALA A 697 57.96 -28.10 -32.36
C ALA A 697 56.45 -28.45 -32.32
N GLY A 698 55.99 -29.09 -31.23
CA GLY A 698 54.64 -29.64 -31.08
C GLY A 698 53.79 -28.99 -30.00
N ASP A 699 54.36 -28.23 -29.05
CA ASP A 699 53.58 -27.69 -27.92
C ASP A 699 52.93 -26.35 -28.26
N THR A 700 51.64 -26.40 -28.56
CA THR A 700 50.77 -25.22 -28.78
C THR A 700 49.41 -25.38 -28.09
N LEU A 701 49.34 -26.10 -26.97
CA LEU A 701 48.07 -26.46 -26.33
C LEU A 701 48.21 -26.18 -24.83
N GLY A 702 47.66 -25.04 -24.40
CA GLY A 702 47.85 -24.43 -23.08
C GLY A 702 46.62 -24.54 -22.17
N PHE A 703 46.66 -23.84 -21.04
CA PHE A 703 45.69 -23.87 -19.94
C PHE A 703 44.59 -22.83 -20.09
N LEU A 704 43.53 -23.07 -19.32
CA LEU A 704 42.41 -22.16 -19.15
C LEU A 704 42.92 -20.88 -18.46
N GLY A 705 42.74 -19.73 -19.09
CA GLY A 705 43.27 -18.43 -18.71
C GLY A 705 43.19 -18.06 -17.23
N THR A 706 44.24 -17.34 -16.81
CA THR A 706 44.69 -16.89 -15.47
C THR A 706 43.72 -16.49 -14.33
N ASN A 707 42.39 -16.55 -14.44
CA ASN A 707 41.52 -16.02 -13.37
C ASN A 707 41.37 -16.93 -12.14
N LYS A 708 41.85 -18.19 -12.19
CA LYS A 708 41.78 -19.16 -11.08
C LYS A 708 43.16 -19.70 -10.70
N THR A 709 43.47 -19.70 -9.39
CA THR A 709 44.77 -20.14 -8.82
C THR A 709 44.66 -21.36 -7.91
N ASP A 710 43.43 -21.82 -7.71
CA ASP A 710 42.94 -22.91 -6.88
C ASP A 710 42.79 -24.22 -7.67
N ASN A 711 42.25 -25.27 -7.03
CA ASN A 711 41.93 -26.51 -7.72
C ASN A 711 40.67 -26.36 -8.58
N VAL A 712 40.64 -27.07 -9.70
CA VAL A 712 39.48 -27.16 -10.59
C VAL A 712 39.25 -28.62 -10.97
N PHE A 713 38.06 -28.94 -11.48
CA PHE A 713 37.83 -30.25 -12.07
C PHE A 713 38.26 -30.26 -13.55
N GLY A 714 39.38 -30.92 -13.82
CA GLY A 714 39.96 -30.99 -15.16
C GLY A 714 39.41 -32.15 -15.98
N MET A 715 39.11 -31.88 -17.26
CA MET A 715 38.54 -32.85 -18.19
C MET A 715 39.33 -32.87 -19.50
N TYR A 716 39.97 -34.01 -19.80
CA TYR A 716 40.79 -34.18 -20.99
C TYR A 716 40.81 -35.63 -21.49
N ARG A 717 40.58 -35.84 -22.79
CA ARG A 717 40.68 -37.15 -23.49
C ARG A 717 40.31 -38.36 -22.61
N SER A 718 39.10 -38.38 -22.07
CA SER A 718 38.64 -39.40 -21.10
C SER A 718 38.78 -40.85 -21.60
N GLY A 719 38.83 -41.08 -22.92
CA GLY A 719 39.05 -42.38 -23.58
C GLY A 719 37.86 -43.33 -23.52
N ALA A 720 37.16 -43.37 -22.38
CA ALA A 720 35.84 -43.97 -22.17
C ALA A 720 34.92 -42.94 -21.53
N SER A 721 33.60 -43.14 -21.58
CA SER A 721 32.64 -42.22 -20.95
C SER A 721 32.90 -42.16 -19.45
N ARG A 722 32.97 -40.95 -18.91
CA ARG A 722 33.22 -40.72 -17.47
C ARG A 722 32.17 -39.77 -16.91
N THR A 723 31.93 -39.89 -15.61
CA THR A 723 30.96 -39.06 -14.92
C THR A 723 31.51 -38.51 -13.61
N LEU A 724 31.04 -37.31 -13.28
CA LEU A 724 31.15 -36.67 -11.98
C LEU A 724 29.71 -36.48 -11.50
N VAL A 725 29.36 -37.15 -10.41
CA VAL A 725 27.98 -37.21 -9.91
C VAL A 725 27.91 -36.56 -8.54
N TYR A 726 26.98 -35.63 -8.36
CA TYR A 726 26.63 -35.05 -7.09
C TYR A 726 25.24 -35.51 -6.66
N THR A 727 25.04 -35.61 -5.35
CA THR A 727 23.72 -35.62 -4.75
C THR A 727 23.59 -34.47 -3.75
N PHE A 728 22.41 -33.86 -3.70
CA PHE A 728 22.05 -32.79 -2.76
C PHE A 728 20.73 -33.14 -2.07
N ASP A 729 20.64 -32.89 -0.77
CA ASP A 729 19.37 -32.86 -0.05
C ASP A 729 18.67 -31.55 -0.43
N VAL A 730 17.55 -31.67 -1.13
CA VAL A 730 16.71 -30.54 -1.55
C VAL A 730 15.36 -30.56 -0.83
N SER A 731 15.24 -31.37 0.23
CA SER A 731 14.04 -31.38 1.05
C SER A 731 13.80 -30.01 1.66
N GLY A 732 12.57 -29.51 1.54
CA GLY A 732 12.26 -28.16 2.00
C GLY A 732 12.73 -27.06 1.04
N TYR A 733 13.01 -27.35 -0.24
CA TYR A 733 13.40 -26.32 -1.23
C TYR A 733 12.66 -26.48 -2.57
N TYR A 734 12.41 -25.34 -3.24
CA TYR A 734 11.86 -25.24 -4.61
C TYR A 734 12.59 -24.17 -5.42
N ASP A 735 12.20 -23.94 -6.69
CA ASP A 735 12.90 -23.03 -7.64
C ASP A 735 14.42 -23.24 -7.67
N LEU A 736 14.83 -24.51 -7.88
CA LEU A 736 16.22 -24.92 -7.79
C LEU A 736 17.05 -24.31 -8.93
N LYS A 737 18.20 -23.71 -8.59
CA LYS A 737 19.13 -23.07 -9.54
C LYS A 737 20.54 -23.61 -9.36
N LEU A 738 21.16 -24.05 -10.45
CA LEU A 738 22.53 -24.57 -10.47
C LEU A 738 23.44 -23.61 -11.25
N GLU A 739 24.41 -23.04 -10.56
CA GLU A 739 25.47 -22.19 -11.11
C GLU A 739 26.78 -22.97 -11.20
N MET A 740 27.54 -22.77 -12.29
CA MET A 740 28.81 -23.43 -12.55
C MET A 740 29.76 -22.51 -13.34
N ASP A 741 31.03 -22.44 -12.95
CA ASP A 741 32.05 -21.76 -13.73
C ASP A 741 32.71 -22.74 -14.70
N TRP A 742 32.73 -22.41 -16.00
CA TRP A 742 33.32 -23.25 -17.05
C TRP A 742 34.34 -22.49 -17.90
N ALA A 743 35.39 -23.19 -18.31
CA ALA A 743 36.34 -22.73 -19.33
C ALA A 743 36.75 -23.88 -20.26
N CYS A 744 37.24 -23.54 -21.46
CA CYS A 744 37.76 -24.50 -22.44
C CYS A 744 39.07 -24.04 -23.10
N SER A 745 39.92 -24.98 -23.51
CA SER A 745 41.14 -24.72 -24.27
C SER A 745 41.19 -25.60 -25.52
N GLY A 746 41.86 -25.12 -26.57
CA GLY A 746 42.21 -25.91 -27.74
C GLY A 746 41.13 -25.97 -28.84
N ASP A 747 41.35 -26.86 -29.81
CA ASP A 747 40.44 -27.06 -30.94
C ASP A 747 39.36 -28.11 -30.55
N ILE A 748 38.11 -27.64 -30.40
CA ILE A 748 37.01 -28.45 -29.88
C ILE A 748 36.44 -29.35 -31.00
N ALA A 749 37.00 -30.56 -31.10
CA ALA A 749 36.64 -31.57 -32.09
C ALA A 749 35.68 -32.61 -31.52
N ASP A 750 34.46 -32.66 -32.04
CA ASP A 750 33.49 -33.75 -31.87
C ASP A 750 33.32 -34.31 -30.43
N LYS A 751 32.32 -33.74 -29.75
CA LYS A 751 31.58 -34.18 -28.53
C LYS A 751 32.09 -33.75 -27.16
N ASN A 752 31.27 -33.64 -26.10
CA ASN A 752 29.84 -33.34 -25.83
C ASN A 752 29.79 -33.38 -24.29
N THR A 753 30.33 -32.35 -23.65
CA THR A 753 30.27 -32.25 -22.18
C THR A 753 28.88 -31.78 -21.82
N SER A 754 28.18 -32.53 -20.97
CA SER A 754 26.82 -32.18 -20.57
C SER A 754 26.61 -32.32 -19.07
N VAL A 755 25.78 -31.46 -18.51
CA VAL A 755 25.25 -31.56 -17.16
C VAL A 755 23.78 -31.92 -17.25
N SER A 756 23.40 -32.92 -16.49
CA SER A 756 22.03 -33.41 -16.40
C SER A 756 21.63 -33.62 -14.95
N TYR A 757 20.33 -33.62 -14.67
CA TYR A 757 19.83 -33.88 -13.33
C TYR A 757 18.66 -34.85 -13.33
N SER A 758 18.38 -35.43 -12.15
CA SER A 758 17.13 -36.13 -11.82
C SER A 758 16.78 -35.88 -10.36
N ILE A 759 15.51 -35.71 -10.05
CA ILE A 759 15.00 -35.59 -8.67
C ILE A 759 14.37 -36.93 -8.27
N ASP A 760 14.71 -37.43 -7.09
CA ASP A 760 14.18 -38.67 -6.49
C ASP A 760 14.24 -39.91 -7.41
N GLY A 761 15.27 -39.96 -8.27
CA GLY A 761 15.47 -41.05 -9.24
C GLY A 761 14.52 -41.02 -10.45
N GLY A 762 13.87 -39.88 -10.71
CA GLY A 762 13.03 -39.62 -11.88
C GLY A 762 13.79 -39.55 -13.21
N ALA A 763 13.10 -39.07 -14.26
CA ALA A 763 13.68 -38.94 -15.59
C ALA A 763 14.84 -37.93 -15.62
N THR A 764 15.93 -38.28 -16.31
CA THR A 764 17.09 -37.42 -16.46
C THR A 764 16.83 -36.30 -17.47
N GLN A 765 17.14 -35.06 -17.11
CA GLN A 765 17.03 -33.88 -17.97
C GLN A 765 18.38 -33.19 -18.13
N THR A 766 18.73 -32.76 -19.35
CA THR A 766 19.98 -32.03 -19.63
C THR A 766 19.77 -30.53 -19.46
N VAL A 767 20.57 -29.90 -18.60
CA VAL A 767 20.49 -28.48 -18.27
C VAL A 767 21.65 -27.66 -18.83
N PHE A 768 22.78 -28.30 -19.12
CA PHE A 768 23.94 -27.68 -19.75
C PHE A 768 24.50 -28.62 -20.80
N ASP A 769 24.75 -28.14 -22.01
CA ASP A 769 25.31 -28.95 -23.10
C ASP A 769 26.33 -28.14 -23.93
N VAL A 770 27.49 -28.73 -24.19
CA VAL A 770 28.57 -28.11 -24.95
C VAL A 770 28.72 -28.78 -26.32
N GLY A 771 28.35 -28.04 -27.36
CA GLY A 771 28.49 -28.42 -28.76
C GLY A 771 29.66 -27.69 -29.48
N THR A 772 29.74 -27.87 -30.80
CA THR A 772 30.74 -27.21 -31.66
C THR A 772 30.06 -26.38 -32.73
N SER A 773 30.66 -25.23 -33.10
CA SER A 773 30.03 -24.30 -34.04
C SER A 773 30.67 -24.24 -35.43
N GLY A 774 31.82 -24.90 -35.65
CA GLY A 774 32.59 -24.78 -36.90
C GLY A 774 33.13 -23.37 -37.21
N VAL A 775 33.13 -22.47 -36.22
CA VAL A 775 33.63 -21.09 -36.34
C VAL A 775 34.96 -20.99 -35.61
N ASN A 776 35.91 -20.27 -36.20
CA ASN A 776 37.20 -20.02 -35.58
C ASN A 776 37.10 -19.15 -34.32
N TRP A 777 38.01 -19.35 -33.37
CA TRP A 777 38.16 -18.47 -32.21
C TRP A 777 39.63 -18.26 -31.86
N ASN A 778 39.89 -17.16 -31.15
CA ASN A 778 41.22 -16.81 -30.67
C ASN A 778 41.32 -17.23 -29.20
N GLU A 779 42.30 -18.08 -28.90
CA GLU A 779 42.68 -18.46 -27.54
C GLU A 779 43.94 -17.68 -27.16
N THR A 780 43.97 -17.08 -25.97
CA THR A 780 45.09 -16.28 -25.48
C THR A 780 45.80 -17.01 -24.35
N LEU A 781 47.04 -17.44 -24.60
CA LEU A 781 47.89 -18.07 -23.59
C LEU A 781 48.29 -17.07 -22.49
N ASP A 782 48.68 -17.55 -21.29
CA ASP A 782 49.05 -16.67 -20.15
C ASP A 782 50.24 -15.76 -20.51
N ASN A 783 51.09 -16.17 -21.46
CA ASN A 783 52.20 -15.36 -21.98
C ASN A 783 51.79 -14.27 -23.01
N GLY A 784 50.48 -14.12 -23.27
CA GLY A 784 49.90 -13.17 -24.23
C GLY A 784 49.91 -13.62 -25.68
N THR A 785 50.34 -14.85 -25.98
CA THR A 785 50.29 -15.41 -27.33
C THR A 785 48.85 -15.76 -27.70
N VAL A 786 48.38 -15.23 -28.84
CA VAL A 786 47.06 -15.55 -29.38
C VAL A 786 47.17 -16.67 -30.41
N LEU A 787 46.42 -17.75 -30.23
CA LEU A 787 46.32 -18.91 -31.11
C LEU A 787 44.97 -18.90 -31.85
N ASP A 788 45.00 -19.07 -33.17
CA ASP A 788 43.79 -19.24 -34.00
C ASP A 788 43.36 -20.71 -33.98
N ARG A 789 42.15 -20.96 -33.48
CA ARG A 789 41.54 -22.28 -33.36
C ARG A 789 40.39 -22.39 -34.35
N ASN A 790 40.25 -23.55 -34.99
CA ASN A 790 39.27 -23.72 -36.06
C ASN A 790 37.81 -23.92 -35.58
N ARG A 791 37.60 -24.30 -34.32
CA ARG A 791 36.26 -24.59 -33.77
C ARG A 791 36.10 -24.08 -32.35
N ARG A 792 35.14 -23.17 -32.16
CA ARG A 792 34.67 -22.70 -30.85
C ARG A 792 33.62 -23.64 -30.22
N ALA A 793 33.56 -23.64 -28.90
CA ALA A 793 32.52 -24.30 -28.12
C ALA A 793 31.22 -23.50 -28.15
N ASN A 794 30.10 -24.13 -28.48
CA ASN A 794 28.76 -23.54 -28.31
C ASN A 794 28.13 -24.11 -27.05
N VAL A 795 27.45 -23.29 -26.25
CA VAL A 795 26.79 -23.73 -25.02
C VAL A 795 25.28 -23.58 -25.14
N LEU A 796 24.56 -24.59 -24.64
CA LEU A 796 23.13 -24.51 -24.37
C LEU A 796 22.90 -24.60 -22.86
N THR A 797 22.16 -23.65 -22.28
CA THR A 797 21.62 -23.71 -20.91
C THR A 797 20.11 -23.89 -20.99
N ASN A 798 19.56 -24.91 -20.34
CA ASN A 798 18.14 -25.28 -20.44
C ASN A 798 17.63 -25.33 -21.90
N ALA A 799 18.45 -25.88 -22.81
CA ALA A 799 18.22 -25.94 -24.27
C ALA A 799 18.17 -24.58 -25.01
N VAL A 800 18.55 -23.48 -24.37
CA VAL A 800 18.66 -22.12 -24.95
C VAL A 800 20.13 -21.76 -25.18
N SER A 801 20.45 -21.08 -26.29
CA SER A 801 21.82 -20.65 -26.59
C SER A 801 22.37 -19.69 -25.53
N ALA A 802 23.52 -20.03 -24.97
CA ALA A 802 24.27 -19.18 -24.03
C ALA A 802 25.55 -18.64 -24.69
N ASN A 803 26.35 -17.89 -23.92
CA ASN A 803 27.68 -17.46 -24.35
C ASN A 803 28.56 -18.69 -24.67
N HIS A 804 29.48 -18.53 -25.62
CA HIS A 804 30.44 -19.58 -25.94
C HIS A 804 31.49 -19.66 -24.84
N LEU A 805 31.99 -20.87 -24.57
CA LEU A 805 33.15 -21.01 -23.67
C LEU A 805 34.36 -20.33 -24.28
N THR A 806 35.13 -19.69 -23.41
CA THR A 806 36.44 -19.12 -23.70
C THR A 806 37.50 -19.86 -22.90
N ASP A 807 38.75 -19.42 -23.04
CA ASP A 807 39.87 -19.81 -22.19
C ASP A 807 39.69 -19.35 -20.74
N GLU A 808 38.94 -18.30 -20.46
CA GLU A 808 38.67 -17.84 -19.10
C GLU A 808 37.41 -18.49 -18.48
N PHE A 809 37.40 -18.70 -17.16
CA PHE A 809 36.22 -19.21 -16.45
C PHE A 809 35.07 -18.19 -16.49
N GLN A 810 33.90 -18.67 -16.91
CA GLN A 810 32.65 -17.90 -16.99
C GLN A 810 31.54 -18.65 -16.25
N THR A 811 30.68 -17.92 -15.53
CA THR A 811 29.55 -18.48 -14.80
C THR A 811 28.37 -18.76 -15.72
N TYR A 812 27.80 -19.97 -15.61
CA TYR A 812 26.58 -20.40 -16.28
C TYR A 812 25.55 -20.82 -15.24
N ALA A 813 24.40 -20.15 -15.23
CA ALA A 813 23.26 -20.49 -14.39
C ALA A 813 22.23 -21.32 -15.17
N THR A 814 21.69 -22.34 -14.53
CA THR A 814 20.67 -23.23 -15.10
C THR A 814 19.54 -23.46 -14.11
N SER A 815 18.30 -23.47 -14.59
CA SER A 815 17.13 -23.81 -13.78
C SER A 815 16.95 -25.33 -13.70
N ILE A 816 16.52 -25.82 -12.56
CA ILE A 816 16.20 -27.22 -12.31
C ILE A 816 14.71 -27.30 -12.02
N ASP A 817 13.96 -27.88 -12.96
CA ASP A 817 12.52 -28.02 -12.84
C ASP A 817 12.17 -29.22 -11.94
N GLY A 818 11.34 -28.96 -10.93
CA GLY A 818 10.77 -29.95 -10.01
C GLY A 818 11.13 -29.70 -8.54
N ALA A 819 10.40 -30.38 -7.65
CA ALA A 819 10.65 -30.41 -6.20
C ALA A 819 10.78 -31.87 -5.74
N GLY A 820 11.45 -32.10 -4.61
CA GLY A 820 11.66 -33.45 -4.06
C GLY A 820 12.61 -33.47 -2.88
N SER A 821 13.17 -34.64 -2.58
CA SER A 821 14.09 -34.82 -1.45
C SER A 821 15.55 -34.95 -1.85
N LEU A 822 15.83 -35.55 -3.02
CA LEU A 822 17.19 -35.86 -3.46
C LEU A 822 17.40 -35.44 -4.91
N LEU A 823 18.18 -34.38 -5.10
CA LEU A 823 18.64 -33.97 -6.42
C LEU A 823 19.94 -34.71 -6.76
N THR A 824 19.97 -35.39 -7.91
CA THR A 824 21.21 -35.98 -8.47
C THR A 824 21.64 -35.18 -9.69
N VAL A 825 22.83 -34.57 -9.65
CA VAL A 825 23.43 -33.87 -10.79
C VAL A 825 24.55 -34.72 -11.37
N THR A 826 24.49 -35.02 -12.66
CA THR A 826 25.45 -35.85 -13.39
C THR A 826 26.11 -35.07 -14.51
N ILE A 827 27.42 -34.88 -14.38
CA ILE A 827 28.29 -34.25 -15.37
C ILE A 827 29.00 -35.35 -16.15
N VAL A 828 28.91 -35.32 -17.48
CA VAL A 828 29.38 -36.38 -18.37
C VAL A 828 30.38 -35.86 -19.40
N MET A 829 31.43 -36.63 -19.65
CA MET A 829 32.26 -36.51 -20.85
C MET A 829 32.21 -37.82 -21.64
N ASP A 830 31.60 -37.79 -22.83
CA ASP A 830 31.40 -38.97 -23.69
C ASP A 830 32.73 -39.50 -24.27
N SER A 831 32.75 -40.80 -24.57
CA SER A 831 33.89 -41.62 -25.02
C SER A 831 34.50 -41.28 -26.40
N THR A 832 34.02 -40.25 -27.10
CA THR A 832 34.37 -39.96 -28.51
C THR A 832 35.22 -38.72 -28.75
N VAL A 833 35.77 -38.08 -27.71
CA VAL A 833 36.54 -36.84 -27.87
C VAL A 833 37.89 -37.09 -28.55
N GLY A 834 37.93 -36.89 -29.86
CA GLY A 834 39.13 -36.98 -30.70
C GLY A 834 39.63 -35.58 -31.07
N GLY A 835 40.12 -34.82 -30.09
CA GLY A 835 40.60 -33.44 -30.27
C GLY A 835 41.76 -33.08 -29.34
N PHE A 836 42.35 -31.91 -29.57
CA PHE A 836 43.46 -31.33 -28.80
C PHE A 836 42.92 -30.23 -27.86
N GLY A 837 41.88 -30.52 -27.07
CA GLY A 837 41.25 -29.53 -26.19
C GLY A 837 40.72 -30.10 -24.89
N GLY A 838 40.70 -29.28 -23.84
CA GLY A 838 40.30 -29.64 -22.47
C GLY A 838 39.27 -28.67 -21.88
N PHE A 839 38.57 -29.12 -20.84
CA PHE A 839 37.60 -28.30 -20.09
C PHE A 839 37.98 -28.24 -18.62
N GLY A 840 37.60 -27.14 -17.98
CA GLY A 840 37.67 -26.95 -16.55
C GLY A 840 36.29 -26.56 -16.02
N LEU A 841 35.94 -27.13 -14.88
CA LEU A 841 34.78 -26.78 -14.08
C LEU A 841 35.25 -26.31 -12.70
N ASP A 842 34.66 -25.22 -12.22
CA ASP A 842 34.89 -24.66 -10.90
C ASP A 842 33.59 -24.05 -10.33
N ASN A 843 33.56 -23.71 -9.04
CA ASN A 843 32.47 -22.99 -8.37
C ASN A 843 31.06 -23.55 -8.67
N LEU A 844 30.87 -24.86 -8.53
CA LEU A 844 29.53 -25.42 -8.63
C LEU A 844 28.73 -24.99 -7.41
N LYS A 845 27.57 -24.37 -7.60
CA LYS A 845 26.67 -23.92 -6.51
C LYS A 845 25.23 -24.26 -6.85
N LEU A 846 24.53 -24.85 -5.89
CA LEU A 846 23.11 -25.12 -5.95
C LEU A 846 22.39 -24.18 -4.98
N TYR A 847 21.34 -23.56 -5.46
CA TYR A 847 20.44 -22.74 -4.67
C TYR A 847 19.00 -23.24 -4.78
N GLY A 848 18.16 -22.87 -3.83
CA GLY A 848 16.71 -22.99 -3.92
C GLY A 848 16.00 -22.10 -2.92
N ALA A 849 14.78 -21.70 -3.24
CA ALA A 849 13.89 -21.01 -2.32
C ALA A 849 13.49 -21.97 -1.20
N ALA A 850 13.64 -21.56 0.06
CA ALA A 850 13.19 -22.36 1.18
C ALA A 850 11.66 -22.53 1.09
N LEU A 851 11.21 -23.77 1.17
CA LEU A 851 9.84 -24.06 1.55
C LEU A 851 9.73 -23.61 3.00
N ASP A 852 8.96 -22.54 3.22
CA ASP A 852 8.36 -22.29 4.53
C ASP A 852 7.77 -23.64 5.02
N PRO A 853 8.13 -24.14 6.23
CA PRO A 853 7.95 -25.53 6.61
C PRO A 853 6.58 -26.15 6.32
N ILE A 854 5.53 -25.34 6.12
CA ILE A 854 4.29 -25.79 5.51
C ILE A 854 3.71 -24.64 4.69
N ASP A 855 3.94 -24.57 3.38
CA ASP A 855 3.10 -23.76 2.46
C ASP A 855 1.65 -24.28 2.56
N PHE A 856 0.65 -23.40 2.60
CA PHE A 856 -0.77 -23.80 2.63
C PHE A 856 -1.10 -24.77 1.48
N GLU A 857 -0.52 -24.56 0.29
CA GLU A 857 -0.70 -25.45 -0.85
C GLU A 857 -0.12 -26.86 -0.61
N LEU A 858 1.03 -26.93 0.09
CA LEU A 858 1.62 -28.21 0.50
C LEU A 858 0.83 -28.88 1.64
N TRP A 859 0.27 -28.10 2.57
CA TRP A 859 -0.62 -28.59 3.61
C TRP A 859 -1.86 -29.23 2.99
N ILE A 860 -2.54 -28.52 2.09
CA ILE A 860 -3.68 -29.01 1.31
C ILE A 860 -3.32 -30.30 0.55
N ALA A 861 -2.16 -30.32 -0.11
CA ALA A 861 -1.68 -31.50 -0.83
C ALA A 861 -1.42 -32.70 0.11
N ASN A 862 -0.94 -32.47 1.34
CA ASN A 862 -0.69 -33.54 2.32
C ASN A 862 -1.97 -34.22 2.82
N TYR A 863 -3.12 -33.55 2.72
CA TYR A 863 -4.44 -34.10 3.06
C TYR A 863 -5.21 -34.59 1.82
N ASP A 864 -4.55 -34.74 0.67
CA ASP A 864 -5.17 -35.17 -0.60
C ASP A 864 -6.42 -34.33 -1.01
N LEU A 865 -6.52 -33.10 -0.50
CA LEU A 865 -7.63 -32.20 -0.79
C LEU A 865 -7.49 -31.65 -2.21
N SER A 866 -8.61 -31.54 -2.94
CA SER A 866 -8.61 -31.05 -4.33
C SER A 866 -9.93 -30.37 -4.71
N GLY A 867 -9.88 -29.55 -5.77
CA GLY A 867 -11.05 -28.84 -6.27
C GLY A 867 -11.57 -27.82 -5.26
N THR A 868 -12.90 -27.78 -5.05
CA THR A 868 -13.52 -26.85 -4.11
C THR A 868 -13.20 -27.14 -2.64
N ASN A 869 -12.64 -28.32 -2.33
CA ASN A 869 -12.24 -28.66 -0.96
C ASN A 869 -10.80 -28.24 -0.65
N ALA A 870 -10.05 -27.77 -1.64
CA ALA A 870 -8.67 -27.31 -1.49
C ALA A 870 -8.55 -25.79 -1.31
N THR A 871 -9.66 -25.06 -1.30
CA THR A 871 -9.63 -23.60 -1.12
C THR A 871 -9.48 -23.24 0.35
N GLU A 872 -8.87 -22.09 0.63
CA GLU A 872 -8.69 -21.55 1.99
C GLU A 872 -9.99 -21.50 2.80
N SER A 873 -11.09 -21.10 2.16
CA SER A 873 -12.42 -21.00 2.78
C SER A 873 -13.23 -22.29 2.81
N ALA A 874 -12.69 -23.40 2.29
CA ALA A 874 -13.38 -24.67 2.35
C ALA A 874 -13.35 -25.24 3.76
N ASN A 875 -14.34 -26.06 4.07
CA ASN A 875 -14.49 -26.77 5.33
C ASN A 875 -14.98 -28.19 4.96
N PRO A 876 -14.05 -29.10 4.62
CA PRO A 876 -14.40 -30.41 4.06
C PRO A 876 -15.00 -31.35 5.11
N ASP A 877 -14.61 -31.20 6.36
CA ASP A 877 -14.99 -32.05 7.49
C ASP A 877 -16.27 -31.59 8.21
N GLY A 878 -16.74 -30.39 7.90
CA GLY A 878 -17.99 -29.81 8.39
C GLY A 878 -17.90 -29.27 9.81
N ASP A 879 -16.70 -28.95 10.31
CA ASP A 879 -16.53 -28.31 11.60
C ASP A 879 -16.84 -26.79 11.50
N ARG A 880 -16.30 -25.94 12.38
CA ARG A 880 -16.54 -24.48 12.32
C ARG A 880 -15.37 -23.69 11.72
N TYR A 881 -14.28 -24.36 11.36
CA TYR A 881 -13.04 -23.77 10.91
C TYR A 881 -12.91 -23.95 9.39
N THR A 882 -12.31 -22.97 8.75
CA THR A 882 -11.91 -23.07 7.35
C THR A 882 -10.55 -23.77 7.26
N ASN A 883 -10.23 -24.37 6.12
CA ASN A 883 -8.93 -24.97 5.85
C ASN A 883 -7.78 -24.03 6.23
N TYR A 884 -7.91 -22.73 6.00
CA TYR A 884 -6.89 -21.74 6.36
C TYR A 884 -6.75 -21.57 7.88
N GLU A 885 -7.88 -21.49 8.60
CA GLU A 885 -7.87 -21.43 10.07
C GLU A 885 -7.33 -22.71 10.69
N GLU A 886 -7.68 -23.87 10.12
CA GLU A 886 -7.15 -25.16 10.54
C GLU A 886 -5.67 -25.28 10.27
N TYR A 887 -5.22 -24.83 9.11
CA TYR A 887 -3.81 -24.73 8.76
C TYR A 887 -3.05 -23.87 9.78
N ILE A 888 -3.58 -22.69 10.14
CA ILE A 888 -2.97 -21.83 11.17
C ILE A 888 -3.00 -22.51 12.54
N ALA A 889 -4.11 -23.13 12.94
CA ALA A 889 -4.25 -23.77 14.24
C ALA A 889 -3.54 -25.13 14.35
N GLY A 890 -3.11 -25.70 13.22
CA GLY A 890 -2.52 -27.04 13.16
C GLY A 890 -3.53 -28.18 13.33
N LEU A 891 -4.78 -27.94 12.91
CA LEU A 891 -5.90 -28.88 12.92
C LEU A 891 -5.94 -29.74 11.66
N ASN A 892 -6.86 -30.71 11.59
CA ASN A 892 -6.95 -31.66 10.49
C ASN A 892 -8.22 -31.43 9.64
N PRO A 893 -8.09 -30.98 8.37
CA PRO A 893 -9.22 -30.59 7.53
C PRO A 893 -10.10 -31.73 7.03
N GLU A 894 -9.73 -32.97 7.33
CA GLU A 894 -10.54 -34.15 7.04
C GLU A 894 -11.28 -34.69 8.26
N ILE A 895 -11.02 -34.15 9.46
CA ILE A 895 -11.55 -34.67 10.72
C ILE A 895 -11.99 -33.52 11.61
N ALA A 896 -13.31 -33.41 11.79
CA ALA A 896 -13.91 -32.43 12.70
C ALA A 896 -13.28 -32.50 14.10
N ASP A 897 -12.39 -31.56 14.37
CA ASP A 897 -11.69 -31.39 15.63
C ASP A 897 -11.85 -29.93 16.12
N GLU A 898 -11.34 -29.62 17.31
CA GLU A 898 -11.52 -28.29 17.90
C GLU A 898 -10.27 -27.87 18.64
N PHE A 899 -9.82 -26.64 18.38
CA PHE A 899 -8.87 -25.99 19.25
C PHE A 899 -9.55 -25.66 20.59
N ALA A 900 -9.34 -26.51 21.58
CA ALA A 900 -10.00 -26.42 22.88
C ALA A 900 -9.03 -25.98 23.99
N LEU A 901 -9.43 -24.93 24.71
CA LEU A 901 -8.87 -24.64 26.03
C LEU A 901 -9.39 -25.68 27.04
N THR A 902 -8.47 -26.26 27.79
CA THR A 902 -8.70 -27.27 28.82
C THR A 902 -8.07 -26.83 30.14
N GLY A 903 -8.26 -27.61 31.21
CA GLY A 903 -7.49 -27.42 32.44
C GLY A 903 -7.74 -26.10 33.18
N PHE A 904 -8.86 -25.40 32.95
CA PHE A 904 -9.10 -24.11 33.58
C PHE A 904 -9.22 -24.23 35.11
N LEU A 905 -8.23 -23.73 35.84
CA LEU A 905 -8.19 -23.72 37.30
C LEU A 905 -8.27 -22.28 37.80
N THR A 906 -9.33 -21.97 38.55
CA THR A 906 -9.52 -20.68 39.24
C THR A 906 -9.03 -20.78 40.68
N GLY A 907 -8.13 -19.89 41.11
CA GLY A 907 -7.51 -19.96 42.44
C GLY A 907 -6.66 -18.74 42.80
N GLU A 908 -5.54 -18.94 43.53
CA GLU A 908 -4.59 -17.85 43.83
C GLU A 908 -3.88 -17.31 42.56
N THR A 909 -3.89 -18.10 41.49
CA THR A 909 -3.44 -17.82 40.12
C THR A 909 -4.36 -18.57 39.18
N ASN A 910 -4.86 -17.92 38.13
CA ASN A 910 -5.64 -18.59 37.10
C ASN A 910 -4.69 -19.35 36.16
N SER A 911 -5.06 -20.55 35.74
CA SER A 911 -4.27 -21.30 34.77
C SER A 911 -5.16 -22.02 33.77
N MET A 912 -4.64 -22.22 32.57
CA MET A 912 -5.32 -22.85 31.46
C MET A 912 -4.32 -23.65 30.62
N ASP A 913 -4.79 -24.74 30.03
CA ASP A 913 -4.01 -25.65 29.19
C ASP A 913 -4.65 -25.76 27.79
N TRP A 914 -3.89 -26.13 26.78
CA TRP A 914 -4.39 -26.47 25.44
C TRP A 914 -3.46 -27.49 24.79
N ASN A 915 -3.92 -28.13 23.71
CA ASN A 915 -3.09 -29.04 22.94
C ASN A 915 -2.17 -28.23 22.02
N ALA A 916 -0.94 -27.96 22.45
CA ALA A 916 0.03 -27.27 21.60
C ALA A 916 0.46 -28.16 20.41
N VAL A 917 0.40 -27.57 19.22
CA VAL A 917 0.93 -28.12 17.97
C VAL A 917 2.34 -27.60 17.71
N SER A 918 3.23 -28.48 17.21
CA SER A 918 4.61 -28.12 16.86
C SER A 918 4.65 -27.08 15.74
N GLY A 919 5.56 -26.10 15.83
CA GLY A 919 5.67 -25.03 14.84
C GLY A 919 4.55 -23.98 14.96
N ARG A 920 3.95 -23.85 16.15
CA ARG A 920 2.95 -22.84 16.49
C ARG A 920 3.35 -22.13 17.77
N VAL A 921 3.08 -20.84 17.81
CA VAL A 921 3.19 -20.01 19.01
C VAL A 921 1.83 -19.52 19.43
N TYR A 922 1.65 -19.31 20.73
CA TYR A 922 0.39 -18.89 21.32
C TYR A 922 0.58 -17.59 22.10
N ASN A 923 -0.35 -16.66 21.89
CA ASN A 923 -0.41 -15.40 22.63
C ASN A 923 -1.67 -15.42 23.50
N VAL A 924 -1.50 -15.17 24.80
CA VAL A 924 -2.59 -15.13 25.77
C VAL A 924 -2.86 -13.69 26.15
N TYR A 925 -4.11 -13.30 25.96
CA TYR A 925 -4.62 -12.00 26.29
C TYR A 925 -5.67 -12.10 27.40
N TRP A 926 -5.85 -11.00 28.11
CA TRP A 926 -6.77 -10.89 29.23
C TRP A 926 -7.58 -9.60 29.16
N SER A 927 -8.83 -9.67 29.59
CA SER A 927 -9.66 -8.50 29.84
C SER A 927 -10.53 -8.73 31.08
N SER A 928 -10.86 -7.65 31.79
CA SER A 928 -11.78 -7.70 32.93
C SER A 928 -13.25 -7.86 32.50
N ASN A 929 -13.56 -7.58 31.23
CA ASN A 929 -14.90 -7.72 30.65
C ASN A 929 -14.81 -7.82 29.11
N LEU A 930 -15.90 -8.17 28.43
CA LEU A 930 -15.92 -8.28 26.96
C LEU A 930 -16.04 -6.93 26.22
N VAL A 931 -16.21 -5.81 26.95
CA VAL A 931 -16.35 -4.47 26.37
C VAL A 931 -15.00 -3.78 26.21
N HIS A 932 -14.05 -4.09 27.09
CA HIS A 932 -12.70 -3.54 27.05
C HIS A 932 -11.79 -4.40 26.16
N GLY A 933 -10.87 -3.75 25.45
CA GLY A 933 -9.84 -4.42 24.67
C GLY A 933 -9.05 -5.44 25.50
N PHE A 934 -8.59 -6.49 24.83
CA PHE A 934 -7.79 -7.55 25.41
C PHE A 934 -6.32 -7.11 25.52
N THR A 935 -5.74 -7.18 26.72
CA THR A 935 -4.33 -6.88 26.98
C THR A 935 -3.50 -8.15 26.87
N LEU A 936 -2.39 -8.11 26.12
CA LEU A 936 -1.46 -9.23 26.02
C LEU A 936 -0.76 -9.48 27.36
N ILE A 937 -0.86 -10.70 27.89
CA ILE A 937 -0.27 -11.09 29.18
C ILE A 937 0.67 -12.30 29.09
N GLY A 938 0.67 -13.01 27.96
CA GLY A 938 1.65 -14.03 27.61
C GLY A 938 1.86 -14.02 26.11
N SER A 939 3.10 -14.12 25.64
CA SER A 939 3.42 -14.10 24.20
C SER A 939 4.44 -15.16 23.84
N ASN A 940 4.42 -15.58 22.58
CA ASN A 940 5.35 -16.57 22.00
C ASN A 940 5.45 -17.85 22.85
N LEU A 941 4.32 -18.28 23.41
CA LEU A 941 4.28 -19.51 24.19
C LEU A 941 4.31 -20.67 23.21
N VAL A 942 5.26 -21.58 23.38
CA VAL A 942 5.34 -22.83 22.61
C VAL A 942 4.76 -24.02 23.39
N GLU A 943 4.60 -23.84 24.71
CA GLU A 943 4.01 -24.85 25.59
C GLU A 943 2.49 -24.67 25.67
N GLY A 944 1.76 -25.78 25.69
CA GLY A 944 0.29 -25.81 25.74
C GLY A 944 -0.30 -25.48 27.11
N SER A 945 0.27 -24.51 27.83
CA SER A 945 -0.19 -24.11 29.16
C SER A 945 0.22 -22.69 29.49
N PHE A 946 -0.61 -22.00 30.26
CA PHE A 946 -0.33 -20.67 30.78
C PHE A 946 -0.85 -20.49 32.21
N VAL A 947 -0.04 -19.80 33.03
CA VAL A 947 -0.40 -19.41 34.39
C VAL A 947 -0.39 -17.89 34.47
N ASP A 948 -1.55 -17.30 34.72
CA ASP A 948 -1.70 -15.87 34.95
C ASP A 948 -1.14 -15.50 36.32
N THR A 949 -0.02 -14.77 36.29
CA THR A 949 0.67 -14.25 37.48
C THR A 949 0.68 -12.72 37.52
N THR A 950 0.06 -12.06 36.52
CA THR A 950 0.25 -10.64 36.24
C THR A 950 -1.01 -9.82 36.50
N THR A 951 -2.19 -10.42 36.40
CA THR A 951 -3.47 -9.70 36.55
C THR A 951 -4.02 -9.77 37.98
N ASP A 952 -4.79 -8.75 38.37
CA ASP A 952 -5.35 -8.64 39.73
C ASP A 952 -6.42 -9.71 39.96
N ARG A 953 -6.59 -10.15 41.20
CA ARG A 953 -7.29 -11.40 41.59
C ARG A 953 -8.82 -11.34 41.48
N ASP A 954 -9.34 -10.69 40.46
CA ASP A 954 -10.78 -10.57 40.25
C ASP A 954 -11.40 -11.94 39.90
N VAL A 955 -12.57 -12.18 40.50
CA VAL A 955 -13.30 -13.45 40.41
C VAL A 955 -13.98 -13.65 39.06
N GLN A 956 -13.89 -12.66 38.16
CA GLN A 956 -14.44 -12.68 36.81
C GLN A 956 -13.41 -12.05 35.85
N ALA A 957 -12.89 -12.87 34.95
CA ALA A 957 -11.89 -12.49 33.95
C ALA A 957 -12.18 -13.22 32.64
N PHE A 958 -11.82 -12.58 31.52
CA PHE A 958 -11.93 -13.15 30.19
C PHE A 958 -10.53 -13.32 29.62
N TYR A 959 -10.27 -14.49 29.03
CA TYR A 959 -9.02 -14.78 28.35
C TYR A 959 -9.31 -15.01 26.87
N LYS A 960 -8.43 -14.47 26.02
CA LYS A 960 -8.39 -14.76 24.59
C LYS A 960 -7.03 -15.38 24.31
N ILE A 961 -7.00 -16.44 23.52
CA ILE A 961 -5.76 -17.01 23.01
C ILE A 961 -5.76 -16.85 21.49
N THR A 962 -4.65 -16.39 20.93
CA THR A 962 -4.39 -16.49 19.50
C THR A 962 -3.33 -17.56 19.27
N VAL A 963 -3.44 -18.22 18.12
CA VAL A 963 -2.45 -19.17 17.62
C VAL A 963 -1.88 -18.59 16.34
N GLU A 964 -0.56 -18.58 16.26
CA GLU A 964 0.21 -18.09 15.14
C GLU A 964 1.22 -19.16 14.74
N ARG A 965 1.73 -19.10 13.51
CA ARG A 965 2.81 -19.99 13.08
C ARG A 965 4.12 -19.55 13.72
N GLU A 966 4.91 -20.50 14.23
CA GLU A 966 6.28 -20.24 14.67
C GLU A 966 7.10 -19.94 13.40
N LEU A 967 7.55 -18.68 13.29
CA LEU A 967 8.38 -18.20 12.17
C LEU A 967 9.76 -18.86 12.17
#